data_AF-A0A0N1CB96-F1
#
_entry.id   AF-A0A0N1CB96-F1
#
_cell.length_a   1.000
_cell.length_b   1.000
_cell.length_c   1.000
_cell.angle_alpha   90.00
_cell.angle_beta   90.00
_cell.angle_gamma   90.00
#
_symmetry.space_group_name_H-M   'P 1'
#
loop_
_entity.id
_entity.type
_entity.pdbx_description
1 polymer ?
#
loop_
_entity_poly.entity_id
_entity_poly.type
_entity_poly.pdbx_seq_one_letter_code
_entity_poly.pdbx_strand_id
1 'polypeptide(L)'
;TLGAAGHKRLEVRQPILTDGDLEKIRSISEVGDSHFKSRTLDTTFHAGLGAAGMEQVLDELNARAEAAVRDGVNIIILSDRATGSDRIPIPSLLACASVHHHLIRVGLRTSVGLVVESGEPREVHHFACLAGYGAEAINPYLAFETIIALKDKLPAKLDDYEIVKRYIKSIGKGLLKVMSKMGISTYQSYCGAQIFDAVGLRNDFIAKYFAGTHSQIEGVGLAQIAEETVRRHHDAFGEALVYKSALDVGGEYAFRSRGEDHAWTAESVATLQHAVRGNSQERYRAFARILNEQQERLLTLRGLFKIKGAEAEGRKPVPLAEVESAAEIVKRFSTGAMSFGSISREAHTTLAIAMNRIGGKSNTGEGGEEADRFKPMANGDSMRSAIKQVASGRFGVTTEYLANSDMMQIKMAQGAKPGEGGQLPGHKVDATIAAVRHSTPGVGLISPPPHHDIYSIEDLAQLIYDLKNVNPSSAVSVKLVSEIGVGTVAAGVAKARADHVTIAGFEGGTGASPLTSIKHAGSPWEIGLAETHQTLVRERLRSRIVVQVDGGFRTGRDVVIGALLGADEFGFATAPLIAAGCIMMRKCHLNTCPVGVATQDPVLRKRFTGQPEHVINYFFFVAEEVRELMASLGYRSFNEMVGQSQMLDQQALVAHWKAKGLDFSKLFYKQKAEKGQTIYHSETQNHHLEKVLDRELIAKAQPAIDRGAPVKFEAEINNTNRSAGAMLSGVVAKHYGHAGLPHDTIQVHLKGTAGQAFGAWLARGITFDLEGEGNDYVGKGLSGGKIIVRPPAISGIVPEQSIIVGNTVMYGAIEGECYFRGVAGERFAVRNSGAVAVVEGAGDHCCEYMTGGIVVVLGKTGRNFAAGMSGGVAYVLDEDGSFAKLCNMAMVELEPVLSEEMINAGTYHQSGDLEAHGRVDVFADLLGSDVERLHVLISRHAKYAGSKRAAEILANWKEWLPKFRKVMPVEYRRALRELKSRAAEEPKIAIGA
;
A
#
# COMPACT_ATOMS: atom_id res chain seq x y z
N THR A 1 34.83 -7.54 -3.19
CA THR A 1 35.06 -8.56 -2.14
C THR A 1 35.66 -9.78 -2.82
N LEU A 2 36.81 -10.25 -2.34
CA LEU A 2 37.51 -11.44 -2.84
C LEU A 2 36.71 -12.69 -2.46
N GLY A 3 35.90 -13.21 -3.39
CA GLY A 3 35.44 -14.60 -3.40
C GLY A 3 36.41 -15.43 -4.24
N ALA A 4 36.48 -16.73 -3.97
CA ALA A 4 37.42 -17.72 -4.53
C ALA A 4 37.35 -17.96 -6.06
N ALA A 5 37.13 -16.93 -6.87
CA ALA A 5 37.13 -17.00 -8.34
C ALA A 5 38.46 -16.44 -8.89
N GLY A 6 39.15 -17.23 -9.73
CA GLY A 6 40.39 -16.82 -10.41
C GLY A 6 40.21 -15.78 -11.53
N HIS A 7 39.07 -15.07 -11.57
CA HIS A 7 38.70 -14.14 -12.65
C HIS A 7 38.30 -12.76 -12.11
N LYS A 8 38.73 -11.69 -12.79
CA LYS A 8 38.39 -10.29 -12.47
C LYS A 8 36.92 -10.01 -12.86
N ARG A 9 36.21 -9.18 -12.09
CA ARG A 9 34.86 -8.66 -12.40
C ARG A 9 34.89 -7.14 -12.55
N LEU A 10 34.19 -6.61 -13.56
CA LEU A 10 33.92 -5.17 -13.65
C LEU A 10 32.68 -4.83 -12.81
N GLU A 11 32.82 -3.89 -11.87
CA GLU A 11 31.73 -3.47 -11.00
C GLU A 11 31.35 -2.02 -11.26
N VAL A 12 30.07 -1.78 -11.54
CA VAL A 12 29.48 -0.45 -11.65
C VAL A 12 28.69 -0.12 -10.38
N ARG A 13 28.76 1.14 -9.93
CA ARG A 13 28.04 1.58 -8.72
C ARG A 13 26.52 1.64 -8.89
N GLN A 14 26.06 1.77 -10.14
CA GLN A 14 24.66 1.85 -10.51
C GLN A 14 24.48 1.35 -11.95
N PRO A 15 23.29 0.86 -12.32
CA PRO A 15 23.07 0.29 -13.66
C PRO A 15 22.94 1.34 -14.77
N ILE A 16 22.68 2.62 -14.43
CA ILE A 16 22.51 3.67 -15.44
C ILE A 16 23.85 4.32 -15.73
N LEU A 17 24.30 4.22 -16.98
CA LEU A 17 25.60 4.71 -17.45
C LEU A 17 25.44 6.05 -18.14
N THR A 18 26.36 6.97 -17.86
CA THR A 18 26.56 8.15 -18.71
C THR A 18 27.18 7.74 -20.03
N ASP A 19 27.08 8.59 -21.07
CA ASP A 19 27.71 8.32 -22.37
C ASP A 19 29.23 8.14 -22.20
N GLY A 20 29.87 8.97 -21.38
CA GLY A 20 31.28 8.85 -21.06
C GLY A 20 31.64 7.57 -20.30
N ASP A 21 30.76 7.02 -19.47
CA ASP A 21 30.99 5.75 -18.80
C ASP A 21 30.82 4.56 -19.75
N LEU A 22 29.86 4.64 -20.69
CA LEU A 22 29.70 3.64 -21.74
C LEU A 22 30.94 3.59 -22.65
N GLU A 23 31.48 4.74 -23.05
CA GLU A 23 32.69 4.77 -23.90
C GLU A 23 33.91 4.18 -23.20
N LYS A 24 34.05 4.35 -21.87
CA LYS A 24 35.10 3.63 -21.10
C LYS A 24 34.93 2.11 -21.18
N ILE A 25 33.70 1.61 -21.16
CA ILE A 25 33.41 0.17 -21.33
C ILE A 25 33.69 -0.27 -22.76
N ARG A 26 33.36 0.56 -23.76
CA ARG A 26 33.62 0.28 -25.17
C ARG A 26 35.13 0.16 -25.47
N SER A 27 35.95 1.01 -24.85
CA SER A 27 37.42 0.99 -24.99
C SER A 27 38.14 0.09 -23.97
N ILE A 28 37.42 -0.70 -23.16
CA ILE A 28 38.03 -1.46 -22.04
C ILE A 28 39.10 -2.46 -22.49
N SER A 29 39.00 -2.94 -23.73
CA SER A 29 39.95 -3.89 -24.33
C SER A 29 41.32 -3.26 -24.61
N GLU A 30 41.39 -1.92 -24.67
CA GLU A 30 42.61 -1.16 -24.99
C GLU A 30 43.43 -0.83 -23.74
N VAL A 31 42.84 -1.02 -22.54
CA VAL A 31 43.55 -0.84 -21.27
C VAL A 31 44.49 -2.03 -21.07
N GLY A 32 45.80 -1.77 -20.94
CA GLY A 32 46.80 -2.82 -20.74
C GLY A 32 46.48 -3.71 -19.54
N ASP A 33 46.61 -5.04 -19.71
CA ASP A 33 46.28 -6.09 -18.73
C ASP A 33 44.76 -6.33 -18.48
N SER A 34 43.93 -5.91 -19.44
CA SER A 34 42.47 -6.13 -19.43
C SER A 34 42.10 -7.58 -19.76
N HIS A 35 41.51 -8.28 -18.79
CA HIS A 35 40.80 -9.55 -19.05
C HIS A 35 39.41 -9.32 -19.66
N PHE A 36 39.06 -8.07 -20.01
CA PHE A 36 37.76 -7.69 -20.53
C PHE A 36 37.84 -7.39 -22.02
N LYS A 37 36.93 -7.99 -22.78
CA LYS A 37 36.73 -7.71 -24.20
C LYS A 37 35.29 -7.31 -24.41
N SER A 38 35.08 -6.10 -24.91
CA SER A 38 33.77 -5.58 -25.25
C SER A 38 33.53 -5.61 -26.76
N ARG A 39 32.27 -5.81 -27.17
CA ARG A 39 31.84 -5.68 -28.57
C ARG A 39 30.48 -5.02 -28.66
N THR A 40 30.37 -4.02 -29.53
CA THR A 40 29.09 -3.39 -29.85
C THR A 40 28.41 -4.14 -31.00
N LEU A 41 27.15 -4.51 -30.79
CA LEU A 41 26.27 -5.09 -31.79
C LEU A 41 25.16 -4.11 -32.10
N ASP A 42 25.07 -3.76 -33.38
CA ASP A 42 24.02 -2.91 -33.93
C ASP A 42 22.66 -3.62 -33.87
N THR A 43 21.69 -2.97 -33.22
CA THR A 43 20.30 -3.42 -33.07
C THR A 43 19.34 -2.61 -33.96
N THR A 44 19.82 -2.16 -35.11
CA THR A 44 19.00 -1.56 -36.17
C THR A 44 19.02 -2.43 -37.44
N PHE A 45 18.02 -2.28 -38.31
CA PHE A 45 17.94 -2.98 -39.59
C PHE A 45 17.49 -2.05 -40.73
N HIS A 46 17.82 -2.44 -41.96
CA HIS A 46 17.52 -1.63 -43.13
C HIS A 46 16.00 -1.52 -43.36
N ALA A 47 15.49 -0.30 -43.55
CA ALA A 47 14.07 -0.01 -43.67
C ALA A 47 13.39 -0.76 -44.84
N GLY A 48 14.15 -1.05 -45.91
CA GLY A 48 13.67 -1.81 -47.06
C GLY A 48 13.28 -3.28 -46.76
N LEU A 49 13.68 -3.84 -45.61
CA LEU A 49 13.22 -5.17 -45.18
C LEU A 49 11.77 -5.17 -44.67
N GLY A 50 11.25 -4.00 -44.25
CA GLY A 50 9.91 -3.85 -43.68
C GLY A 50 9.67 -4.70 -42.44
N ALA A 51 8.40 -4.85 -42.05
CA ALA A 51 8.02 -5.57 -40.84
C ALA A 51 8.33 -7.07 -40.90
N ALA A 52 8.25 -7.66 -42.10
CA ALA A 52 8.52 -9.08 -42.33
C ALA A 52 9.98 -9.48 -42.03
N GLY A 53 10.94 -8.55 -42.13
CA GLY A 53 12.35 -8.82 -41.88
C GLY A 53 12.75 -8.93 -40.40
N MET A 54 11.89 -8.50 -39.46
CA MET A 54 12.25 -8.41 -38.03
C MET A 54 12.72 -9.75 -37.44
N GLU A 55 12.10 -10.86 -37.82
CA GLU A 55 12.48 -12.19 -37.29
C GLU A 55 13.88 -12.60 -37.72
N GLN A 56 14.17 -12.48 -39.01
CA GLN A 56 15.50 -12.77 -39.57
C GLN A 56 16.58 -11.91 -38.89
N VAL A 57 16.31 -10.62 -38.70
CA VAL A 57 17.24 -9.69 -38.06
C VAL A 57 17.52 -10.08 -36.60
N LEU A 58 16.52 -10.54 -35.85
CA LEU A 58 16.70 -11.02 -34.48
C LEU A 58 17.54 -12.30 -34.43
N ASP A 59 17.31 -13.24 -35.35
CA ASP A 59 18.08 -14.48 -35.45
C ASP A 59 19.55 -14.18 -35.81
N GLU A 60 19.79 -13.23 -36.73
CA GLU A 60 21.14 -12.75 -37.07
C GLU A 60 21.83 -12.02 -35.90
N LEU A 61 21.10 -11.20 -35.14
CA LEU A 61 21.62 -10.57 -33.92
C LEU A 61 22.04 -11.62 -32.88
N ASN A 62 21.21 -12.63 -32.67
CA ASN A 62 21.49 -13.74 -31.75
C ASN A 62 22.74 -14.52 -32.18
N ALA A 63 22.88 -14.84 -33.47
CA ALA A 63 24.06 -15.52 -34.00
C ALA A 63 25.35 -14.67 -33.86
N ARG A 64 25.28 -13.36 -34.11
CA ARG A 64 26.41 -12.43 -33.91
C ARG A 64 26.81 -12.34 -32.44
N ALA A 65 25.84 -12.33 -31.53
CA ALA A 65 26.08 -12.33 -30.08
C ALA A 65 26.77 -13.62 -29.63
N GLU A 66 26.26 -14.78 -30.07
CA GLU A 66 26.88 -16.08 -29.78
C GLU A 66 28.32 -16.16 -30.30
N ALA A 67 28.56 -15.79 -31.56
CA ALA A 67 29.89 -15.79 -32.15
C ALA A 67 30.85 -14.90 -31.35
N ALA A 68 30.42 -13.69 -30.96
CA ALA A 68 31.22 -12.79 -30.15
C ALA A 68 31.64 -13.42 -28.82
N VAL A 69 30.72 -14.07 -28.09
CA VAL A 69 31.06 -14.73 -26.82
C VAL A 69 32.04 -15.89 -27.03
N ARG A 70 31.86 -16.68 -28.10
CA ARG A 70 32.78 -17.77 -28.46
C ARG A 70 34.19 -17.25 -28.82
N ASP A 71 34.29 -16.04 -29.36
CA ASP A 71 35.57 -15.35 -29.63
C ASP A 71 36.22 -14.75 -28.36
N GLY A 72 35.62 -14.98 -27.18
CA GLY A 72 36.12 -14.51 -25.89
C GLY A 72 35.69 -13.09 -25.51
N VAL A 73 34.67 -12.53 -26.17
CA VAL A 73 34.00 -11.29 -25.73
C VAL A 73 33.21 -11.59 -24.46
N ASN A 74 33.44 -10.80 -23.41
CA ASN A 74 32.75 -10.94 -22.13
C ASN A 74 31.91 -9.70 -21.75
N ILE A 75 31.80 -8.71 -22.64
CA ILE A 75 30.81 -7.63 -22.55
C ILE A 75 30.21 -7.38 -23.94
N ILE A 76 28.89 -7.52 -24.08
CA ILE A 76 28.17 -7.15 -25.31
C ILE A 76 27.40 -5.86 -25.07
N ILE A 77 27.59 -4.88 -25.95
CA ILE A 77 26.83 -3.63 -25.98
C ILE A 77 25.82 -3.73 -27.13
N LEU A 78 24.54 -3.84 -26.82
CA LEU A 78 23.44 -3.75 -27.79
C LEU A 78 23.12 -2.28 -28.02
N SER A 79 23.25 -1.78 -29.26
CA SER A 79 23.16 -0.35 -29.56
C SER A 79 22.23 -0.04 -30.72
N ASP A 80 21.27 0.86 -30.49
CA ASP A 80 20.38 1.42 -31.52
C ASP A 80 20.86 2.79 -32.07
N ARG A 81 22.08 3.21 -31.72
CA ARG A 81 22.65 4.53 -32.08
C ARG A 81 22.73 4.77 -33.60
N ALA A 82 22.71 3.71 -34.40
CA ALA A 82 22.71 3.76 -35.86
C ALA A 82 21.32 4.09 -36.47
N THR A 83 20.30 4.41 -35.65
CA THR A 83 18.96 4.78 -36.13
C THR A 83 19.03 5.98 -37.09
N GLY A 84 18.33 5.89 -38.21
CA GLY A 84 18.34 6.90 -39.26
C GLY A 84 17.20 6.69 -40.26
N SER A 85 17.13 7.50 -41.32
CA SER A 85 16.05 7.43 -42.31
C SER A 85 15.95 6.09 -43.05
N ASP A 86 17.05 5.34 -43.14
CA ASP A 86 17.15 4.03 -43.76
C ASP A 86 17.33 2.89 -42.74
N ARG A 87 17.37 3.20 -41.44
CA ARG A 87 17.67 2.25 -40.37
C ARG A 87 16.62 2.30 -39.25
N ILE A 88 15.89 1.20 -39.10
CA ILE A 88 14.83 1.03 -38.11
C ILE A 88 15.43 0.39 -36.86
N PRO A 89 15.26 0.97 -35.66
CA PRO A 89 15.67 0.33 -34.42
C PRO A 89 14.76 -0.84 -34.08
N ILE A 90 15.34 -1.99 -33.70
CA ILE A 90 14.61 -3.07 -33.04
C ILE A 90 14.20 -2.55 -31.65
N PRO A 91 12.96 -2.80 -31.17
CA PRO A 91 12.58 -2.44 -29.81
C PRO A 91 13.61 -2.95 -28.80
N SER A 92 14.14 -2.04 -27.98
CA SER A 92 15.32 -2.29 -27.12
C SER A 92 15.12 -3.48 -26.18
N LEU A 93 13.91 -3.60 -25.62
CA LEU A 93 13.52 -4.71 -24.77
C LEU A 93 13.52 -6.05 -25.52
N LEU A 94 13.01 -6.08 -26.76
CA LEU A 94 12.96 -7.28 -27.58
C LEU A 94 14.37 -7.73 -27.99
N ALA A 95 15.23 -6.79 -28.40
CA ALA A 95 16.63 -7.08 -28.72
C ALA A 95 17.38 -7.64 -27.51
N CYS A 96 17.24 -7.00 -26.35
CA CYS A 96 17.85 -7.44 -25.09
C CYS A 96 17.38 -8.84 -24.69
N ALA A 97 16.06 -9.06 -24.65
CA ALA A 97 15.49 -10.32 -24.22
C ALA A 97 15.80 -11.47 -25.19
N SER A 98 15.78 -11.21 -26.50
CA SER A 98 16.16 -12.17 -27.54
C SER A 98 17.58 -12.68 -27.33
N VAL A 99 18.55 -11.76 -27.20
CA VAL A 99 19.97 -12.12 -26.97
C VAL A 99 20.15 -12.80 -25.61
N HIS A 100 19.52 -12.28 -24.56
CA HIS A 100 19.58 -12.86 -23.22
C HIS A 100 19.12 -14.32 -23.21
N HIS A 101 17.94 -14.60 -23.75
CA HIS A 101 17.37 -15.95 -23.79
C HIS A 101 18.11 -16.87 -24.75
N HIS A 102 18.57 -16.37 -25.90
CA HIS A 102 19.41 -17.15 -26.82
C HIS A 102 20.68 -17.64 -26.12
N LEU A 103 21.42 -16.72 -25.50
CA LEU A 103 22.66 -17.04 -24.78
C LEU A 103 22.43 -17.99 -23.60
N ILE A 104 21.26 -17.96 -22.95
CA ILE A 104 20.90 -18.97 -21.93
C ILE A 104 20.75 -20.34 -22.58
N ARG A 105 20.00 -20.45 -23.68
CA ARG A 105 19.72 -21.74 -24.36
C ARG A 105 21.00 -22.42 -24.85
N VAL A 106 21.99 -21.64 -25.32
CA VAL A 106 23.28 -22.17 -25.78
C VAL A 106 24.34 -22.27 -24.67
N GLY A 107 23.99 -21.96 -23.41
CA GLY A 107 24.88 -22.11 -22.25
C GLY A 107 25.98 -21.06 -22.13
N LEU A 108 25.84 -19.90 -22.78
CA LEU A 108 26.86 -18.84 -22.84
C LEU A 108 26.56 -17.62 -21.96
N ARG A 109 25.34 -17.45 -21.45
CA ARG A 109 24.94 -16.21 -20.75
C ARG A 109 25.78 -15.89 -19.51
N THR A 110 26.28 -16.88 -18.79
CA THR A 110 27.12 -16.69 -17.59
C THR A 110 28.52 -16.17 -17.90
N SER A 111 28.94 -16.18 -19.18
CA SER A 111 30.28 -15.78 -19.61
C SER A 111 30.36 -14.34 -20.12
N VAL A 112 29.25 -13.61 -20.15
CA VAL A 112 29.15 -12.29 -20.76
C VAL A 112 28.21 -11.37 -20.00
N GLY A 113 28.58 -10.09 -19.82
CA GLY A 113 27.67 -9.03 -19.38
C GLY A 113 26.95 -8.36 -20.55
N LEU A 114 25.67 -8.00 -20.37
CA LEU A 114 24.87 -7.31 -21.39
C LEU A 114 24.66 -5.84 -21.01
N VAL A 115 25.05 -4.94 -21.90
CA VAL A 115 24.84 -3.50 -21.79
C VAL A 115 23.92 -3.05 -22.92
N VAL A 116 22.96 -2.17 -22.62
CA VAL A 116 22.02 -1.63 -23.62
C VAL A 116 22.25 -0.13 -23.78
N GLU A 117 22.67 0.29 -24.97
CA GLU A 117 22.70 1.69 -25.42
C GLU A 117 21.44 1.93 -26.25
N SER A 118 20.49 2.73 -25.75
CA SER A 118 19.22 2.92 -26.45
C SER A 118 18.62 4.30 -26.30
N GLY A 119 17.97 4.78 -27.37
CA GLY A 119 17.17 6.01 -27.36
C GLY A 119 15.74 5.84 -26.82
N GLU A 120 15.26 4.61 -26.64
CA GLU A 120 13.89 4.30 -26.22
C GLU A 120 13.60 4.45 -24.70
N PRO A 121 14.47 3.98 -23.77
CA PRO A 121 14.18 3.99 -22.34
C PRO A 121 14.21 5.41 -21.77
N ARG A 122 13.10 5.80 -21.13
CA ARG A 122 12.90 7.16 -20.59
C ARG A 122 12.09 7.19 -19.29
N GLU A 123 11.24 6.17 -19.07
CA GLU A 123 10.50 5.98 -17.83
C GLU A 123 11.15 4.89 -16.97
N VAL A 124 10.98 4.98 -15.65
CA VAL A 124 11.49 3.98 -14.68
C VAL A 124 11.13 2.55 -15.08
N HIS A 125 9.91 2.33 -15.60
CA HIS A 125 9.45 1.00 -16.00
C HIS A 125 10.25 0.43 -17.17
N HIS A 126 10.69 1.26 -18.13
CA HIS A 126 11.50 0.78 -19.26
C HIS A 126 12.85 0.24 -18.77
N PHE A 127 13.49 0.95 -17.83
CA PHE A 127 14.73 0.48 -17.21
C PHE A 127 14.51 -0.80 -16.39
N ALA A 128 13.39 -0.90 -15.67
CA ALA A 128 13.03 -2.09 -14.92
C ALA A 128 12.81 -3.31 -15.84
N CYS A 129 12.12 -3.13 -16.97
CA CYS A 129 11.95 -4.19 -17.96
C CYS A 129 13.30 -4.64 -18.54
N LEU A 130 14.12 -3.70 -19.02
CA LEU A 130 15.46 -4.04 -19.55
C LEU A 130 16.29 -4.82 -18.51
N ALA A 131 16.28 -4.39 -17.25
CA ALA A 131 16.93 -5.12 -16.17
C ALA A 131 16.34 -6.53 -15.99
N GLY A 132 15.01 -6.64 -15.86
CA GLY A 132 14.32 -7.91 -15.62
C GLY A 132 14.47 -8.93 -16.75
N TYR A 133 14.83 -8.49 -17.96
CA TYR A 133 15.14 -9.34 -19.12
C TYR A 133 16.62 -9.34 -19.51
N GLY A 134 17.51 -8.94 -18.59
CA GLY A 134 18.92 -9.33 -18.61
C GLY A 134 19.94 -8.25 -18.86
N ALA A 135 19.56 -6.97 -18.94
CA ALA A 135 20.49 -5.85 -19.04
C ALA A 135 21.17 -5.60 -17.68
N GLU A 136 22.49 -5.68 -17.63
CA GLU A 136 23.28 -5.40 -16.42
C GLU A 136 23.60 -3.91 -16.28
N ALA A 137 23.65 -3.20 -17.40
CA ALA A 137 23.77 -1.75 -17.45
C ALA A 137 23.05 -1.15 -18.66
N ILE A 138 22.60 0.10 -18.54
CA ILE A 138 21.78 0.79 -19.53
C ILE A 138 22.28 2.22 -19.71
N ASN A 139 22.54 2.62 -20.95
CA ASN A 139 22.82 3.99 -21.34
C ASN A 139 21.63 4.56 -22.13
N PRO A 140 20.83 5.47 -21.55
CA PRO A 140 19.70 6.09 -22.23
C PRO A 140 20.11 7.40 -22.94
N TYR A 141 20.97 7.31 -23.96
CA TYR A 141 21.61 8.50 -24.56
C TYR A 141 20.59 9.57 -24.99
N LEU A 142 19.48 9.19 -25.64
CA LEU A 142 18.51 10.15 -26.16
C LEU A 142 17.73 10.83 -25.03
N ALA A 143 17.52 10.15 -23.90
CA ALA A 143 16.90 10.76 -22.74
C ALA A 143 17.81 11.86 -22.16
N PHE A 144 19.12 11.64 -22.11
CA PHE A 144 20.10 12.63 -21.69
C PHE A 144 20.17 13.82 -22.66
N GLU A 145 20.29 13.55 -23.96
CA GLU A 145 20.29 14.59 -25.00
C GLU A 145 19.01 15.45 -24.93
N THR A 146 17.85 14.82 -24.72
CA THR A 146 16.56 15.52 -24.62
C THR A 146 16.52 16.45 -23.41
N ILE A 147 16.90 15.98 -22.21
CA ILE A 147 16.84 16.84 -21.01
C ILE A 147 17.87 17.96 -21.04
N ILE A 148 19.03 17.74 -21.66
CA ILE A 148 20.04 18.78 -21.88
C ILE A 148 19.52 19.83 -22.86
N ALA A 149 18.89 19.41 -23.97
CA ALA A 149 18.26 20.33 -24.93
C ALA A 149 17.11 21.16 -24.31
N LEU A 150 16.51 20.67 -23.23
CA LEU A 150 15.46 21.38 -22.48
C LEU A 150 15.99 22.26 -21.34
N LYS A 151 17.30 22.36 -21.14
CA LYS A 151 17.95 23.07 -20.02
C LYS A 151 17.42 24.49 -19.80
N ASP A 152 17.24 25.27 -20.86
CA ASP A 152 16.74 26.65 -20.76
C ASP A 152 15.26 26.76 -20.34
N LYS A 153 14.51 25.66 -20.40
CA LYS A 153 13.11 25.57 -19.96
C LYS A 153 12.97 25.03 -18.54
N LEU A 154 14.06 24.60 -17.90
CA LEU A 154 14.03 24.09 -16.54
C LEU A 154 13.86 25.24 -15.53
N PRO A 155 13.16 25.02 -14.40
CA PRO A 155 12.92 26.06 -13.40
C PRO A 155 14.20 26.55 -12.69
N ALA A 156 15.31 25.81 -12.79
CA ALA A 156 16.60 26.17 -12.23
C ALA A 156 17.68 26.16 -13.31
N LYS A 157 18.62 27.11 -13.23
CA LYS A 157 19.83 27.12 -14.07
C LYS A 157 20.80 26.05 -13.56
N LEU A 158 20.85 24.93 -14.26
CA LEU A 158 21.69 23.77 -13.94
C LEU A 158 22.65 23.51 -15.10
N ASP A 159 23.88 23.05 -14.83
CA ASP A 159 24.77 22.55 -15.86
C ASP A 159 24.40 21.13 -16.30
N ASP A 160 25.02 20.65 -17.37
CA ASP A 160 24.66 19.39 -18.02
C ASP A 160 24.99 18.20 -17.09
N TYR A 161 26.08 18.31 -16.33
CA TYR A 161 26.49 17.30 -15.36
C TYR A 161 25.45 17.12 -14.25
N GLU A 162 24.98 18.21 -13.65
CA GLU A 162 23.98 18.17 -12.58
C GLU A 162 22.61 17.71 -13.11
N ILE A 163 22.24 18.05 -14.36
CA ILE A 163 21.04 17.54 -15.03
C ILE A 163 21.09 16.01 -15.15
N VAL A 164 22.15 15.46 -15.75
CA VAL A 164 22.34 14.01 -15.94
C VAL A 164 22.38 13.30 -14.59
N LYS A 165 23.12 13.82 -13.62
CA LYS A 165 23.22 13.26 -12.27
C LYS A 165 21.86 13.21 -11.55
N ARG A 166 21.03 14.24 -11.67
CA ARG A 166 19.67 14.26 -11.09
C ARG A 166 18.73 13.28 -11.78
N TYR A 167 18.83 13.15 -13.10
CA TYR A 167 18.06 12.16 -13.85
C TYR A 167 18.41 10.74 -13.42
N ILE A 168 19.70 10.40 -13.41
CA ILE A 168 20.22 9.12 -12.95
C ILE A 168 19.77 8.81 -11.52
N LYS A 169 19.90 9.77 -10.60
CA LYS A 169 19.42 9.62 -9.21
C LYS A 169 17.92 9.33 -9.15
N SER A 170 17.12 9.94 -10.01
CA SER A 170 15.66 9.74 -10.07
C SER A 170 15.31 8.35 -10.59
N ILE A 171 15.97 7.87 -11.65
CA ILE A 171 15.81 6.51 -12.16
C ILE A 171 16.27 5.49 -11.11
N GLY A 172 17.43 5.69 -10.48
CA GLY A 172 17.93 4.81 -9.41
C GLY A 172 16.95 4.68 -8.24
N LYS A 173 16.39 5.80 -7.77
CA LYS A 173 15.31 5.77 -6.76
C LYS A 173 14.06 5.05 -7.26
N GLY A 174 13.70 5.24 -8.53
CA GLY A 174 12.58 4.55 -9.17
C GLY A 174 12.78 3.04 -9.24
N LEU A 175 13.96 2.57 -9.61
CA LEU A 175 14.31 1.14 -9.68
C LEU A 175 14.27 0.50 -8.29
N LEU A 176 14.90 1.12 -7.28
CA LEU A 176 14.81 0.67 -5.89
C LEU A 176 13.36 0.52 -5.44
N LYS A 177 12.52 1.47 -5.83
CA LYS A 177 11.09 1.46 -5.52
C LYS A 177 10.35 0.33 -6.23
N VAL A 178 10.62 0.06 -7.51
CA VAL A 178 10.03 -1.08 -8.24
C VAL A 178 10.46 -2.40 -7.59
N MET A 179 11.74 -2.60 -7.31
CA MET A 179 12.24 -3.82 -6.67
C MET A 179 11.62 -4.05 -5.28
N SER A 180 11.49 -2.99 -4.48
CA SER A 180 10.91 -3.09 -3.14
C SER A 180 9.44 -3.52 -3.11
N LYS A 181 8.69 -3.34 -4.21
CA LYS A 181 7.29 -3.79 -4.30
C LYS A 181 7.13 -5.30 -4.07
N MET A 182 8.17 -6.07 -4.41
CA MET A 182 8.22 -7.52 -4.25
C MET A 182 9.24 -7.95 -3.18
N GLY A 183 9.71 -7.03 -2.34
CA GLY A 183 10.71 -7.31 -1.29
C GLY A 183 12.14 -7.57 -1.80
N ILE A 184 12.44 -7.26 -3.07
CA ILE A 184 13.78 -7.47 -3.64
C ILE A 184 14.70 -6.32 -3.25
N SER A 185 15.87 -6.65 -2.70
CA SER A 185 16.82 -5.66 -2.14
C SER A 185 18.01 -5.35 -3.03
N THR A 186 18.29 -6.15 -4.08
CA THR A 186 19.48 -5.98 -4.93
C THR A 186 19.13 -6.02 -6.41
N TYR A 187 19.84 -5.21 -7.21
CA TYR A 187 19.69 -5.21 -8.67
C TYR A 187 20.13 -6.55 -9.27
N GLN A 188 21.16 -7.18 -8.70
CA GLN A 188 21.68 -8.46 -9.17
C GLN A 188 20.63 -9.57 -9.08
N SER A 189 19.82 -9.59 -8.02
CA SER A 189 18.70 -10.54 -7.88
C SER A 189 17.52 -10.20 -8.78
N TYR A 190 17.34 -8.92 -9.15
CA TYR A 190 16.26 -8.48 -10.03
C TYR A 190 16.59 -8.70 -11.52
N CYS A 191 17.86 -8.59 -11.89
CA CYS A 191 18.33 -8.73 -13.26
C CYS A 191 18.06 -10.14 -13.78
N GLY A 192 17.28 -10.26 -14.86
CA GLY A 192 16.86 -11.55 -15.43
C GLY A 192 15.76 -12.29 -14.66
N ALA A 193 15.22 -11.72 -13.57
CA ALA A 193 14.22 -12.39 -12.74
C ALA A 193 12.79 -12.35 -13.30
N GLN A 194 12.53 -11.54 -14.34
CA GLN A 194 11.23 -11.44 -15.02
C GLN A 194 10.03 -11.19 -14.08
N ILE A 195 10.14 -10.21 -13.18
CA ILE A 195 9.05 -9.86 -12.25
C ILE A 195 7.98 -9.02 -12.94
N PHE A 196 7.34 -9.59 -13.96
CA PHE A 196 6.34 -8.96 -14.82
C PHE A 196 5.30 -9.99 -15.29
N ASP A 197 4.08 -9.51 -15.48
CA ASP A 197 3.03 -10.23 -16.19
C ASP A 197 2.89 -9.66 -17.61
N ALA A 198 2.73 -10.52 -18.60
CA ALA A 198 2.39 -10.11 -19.95
C ALA A 198 0.86 -10.11 -20.13
N VAL A 199 0.31 -9.04 -20.70
CA VAL A 199 -1.10 -8.93 -21.04
C VAL A 199 -1.23 -8.56 -22.52
N GLY A 200 -1.90 -9.41 -23.30
CA GLY A 200 -2.10 -9.20 -24.73
C GLY A 200 -0.91 -9.60 -25.61
N LEU A 201 -0.01 -10.45 -25.11
CA LEU A 201 1.08 -11.06 -25.87
C LEU A 201 0.82 -12.55 -26.07
N ARG A 202 1.01 -13.05 -27.30
CA ARG A 202 0.82 -14.47 -27.65
C ARG A 202 1.87 -15.38 -27.02
N ASN A 203 1.48 -16.60 -26.66
CA ASN A 203 2.34 -17.52 -25.89
C ASN A 203 3.60 -17.96 -26.66
N ASP A 204 3.53 -18.17 -27.97
CA ASP A 204 4.68 -18.57 -28.78
C ASP A 204 5.72 -17.43 -28.94
N PHE A 205 5.26 -16.17 -28.99
CA PHE A 205 6.13 -15.00 -28.94
C PHE A 205 6.86 -14.92 -27.59
N ILE A 206 6.12 -15.07 -26.49
CA ILE A 206 6.71 -15.13 -25.14
C ILE A 206 7.69 -16.32 -25.04
N ALA A 207 7.29 -17.51 -25.48
CA ALA A 207 8.12 -18.71 -25.41
C ALA A 207 9.43 -18.58 -26.20
N LYS A 208 9.45 -17.78 -27.29
CA LYS A 208 10.67 -17.50 -28.06
C LYS A 208 11.53 -16.43 -27.38
N TYR A 209 10.96 -15.26 -27.06
CA TYR A 209 11.73 -14.06 -26.70
C TYR A 209 11.72 -13.66 -25.22
N PHE A 210 10.74 -14.13 -24.43
CA PHE A 210 10.51 -13.76 -23.03
C PHE A 210 10.18 -15.01 -22.19
N ALA A 211 10.92 -16.10 -22.44
CA ALA A 211 10.56 -17.41 -21.91
C ALA A 211 10.51 -17.41 -20.38
N GLY A 212 9.37 -17.83 -19.81
CA GLY A 212 9.11 -17.84 -18.37
C GLY A 212 8.07 -16.80 -17.90
N THR A 213 7.79 -15.78 -18.71
CA THR A 213 6.78 -14.77 -18.39
C THR A 213 5.37 -15.33 -18.53
N HIS A 214 4.50 -15.04 -17.55
CA HIS A 214 3.12 -15.52 -17.55
C HIS A 214 2.22 -14.61 -18.41
N SER A 215 1.22 -15.23 -19.06
CA SER A 215 0.17 -14.52 -19.80
C SER A 215 -1.17 -15.25 -19.69
N GLN A 216 -2.18 -14.54 -19.19
CA GLN A 216 -3.56 -15.04 -19.09
C GLN A 216 -4.42 -14.66 -20.29
N ILE A 217 -4.00 -13.64 -21.04
CA ILE A 217 -4.70 -13.12 -22.22
C ILE A 217 -3.69 -13.00 -23.34
N GLU A 218 -3.91 -13.80 -24.38
CA GLU A 218 -3.07 -13.77 -25.57
C GLU A 218 -3.42 -12.57 -26.44
N GLY A 219 -2.60 -12.29 -27.47
CA GLY A 219 -2.84 -11.17 -28.36
C GLY A 219 -1.79 -11.06 -29.44
N VAL A 220 -1.06 -9.94 -29.44
CA VAL A 220 -0.10 -9.61 -30.50
C VAL A 220 1.15 -10.47 -30.40
N GLY A 221 1.79 -10.71 -31.56
CA GLY A 221 3.11 -11.32 -31.66
C GLY A 221 4.09 -10.46 -32.43
N LEU A 222 5.14 -11.09 -32.93
CA LEU A 222 6.24 -10.40 -33.60
C LEU A 222 5.77 -9.58 -34.81
N ALA A 223 4.85 -10.11 -35.62
CA ALA A 223 4.37 -9.42 -36.82
C ALA A 223 3.74 -8.06 -36.50
N GLN A 224 2.87 -8.00 -35.48
CA GLN A 224 2.23 -6.74 -35.10
C GLN A 224 3.20 -5.76 -34.43
N ILE A 225 4.15 -6.25 -33.63
CA ILE A 225 5.19 -5.43 -33.01
C ILE A 225 6.13 -4.85 -34.08
N ALA A 226 6.50 -5.66 -35.08
CA ALA A 226 7.33 -5.21 -36.19
C ALA A 226 6.60 -4.16 -37.04
N GLU A 227 5.32 -4.37 -37.34
CA GLU A 227 4.49 -3.39 -38.07
C GLU A 227 4.41 -2.04 -37.33
N GLU A 228 4.20 -2.05 -36.00
CA GLU A 228 4.22 -0.80 -35.23
C GLU A 228 5.59 -0.11 -35.21
N THR A 229 6.66 -0.90 -35.16
CA THR A 229 8.02 -0.38 -35.17
C THR A 229 8.29 0.33 -36.49
N VAL A 230 7.93 -0.29 -37.62
CA VAL A 230 8.08 0.28 -38.96
C VAL A 230 7.19 1.52 -39.13
N ARG A 231 5.94 1.48 -38.66
CA ARG A 231 5.03 2.62 -38.75
C ARG A 231 5.55 3.84 -38.00
N ARG A 232 6.02 3.67 -36.76
CA ARG A 232 6.59 4.79 -35.97
C ARG A 232 7.83 5.39 -36.63
N HIS A 233 8.65 4.55 -37.25
CA HIS A 233 9.81 5.00 -38.02
C HIS A 233 9.36 5.81 -39.24
N HIS A 234 8.40 5.32 -40.02
CA HIS A 234 7.83 6.04 -41.15
C HIS A 234 7.19 7.37 -40.73
N ASP A 235 6.50 7.43 -39.60
CA ASP A 235 5.92 8.68 -39.10
C ASP A 235 7.00 9.72 -38.73
N ALA A 236 8.12 9.26 -38.17
CA ALA A 236 9.23 10.12 -37.77
C ALA A 236 10.11 10.62 -38.94
N PHE A 237 10.31 9.79 -39.97
CA PHE A 237 11.17 10.10 -41.13
C PHE A 237 10.41 10.40 -42.42
N GLY A 238 9.08 10.32 -42.40
CA GLY A 238 8.21 10.62 -43.54
C GLY A 238 8.01 12.12 -43.77
N GLU A 239 7.17 12.44 -44.75
CA GLU A 239 6.93 13.83 -45.19
C GLU A 239 5.94 14.61 -44.32
N ALA A 240 5.45 14.02 -43.22
CA ALA A 240 4.50 14.66 -42.32
C ALA A 240 5.13 15.90 -41.65
N LEU A 241 4.74 17.10 -42.13
CA LEU A 241 5.31 18.37 -41.68
C LEU A 241 5.20 18.61 -40.16
N VAL A 242 4.16 18.07 -39.52
CA VAL A 242 3.93 18.22 -38.07
C VAL A 242 5.09 17.61 -37.26
N TYR A 243 5.56 16.42 -37.65
CA TYR A 243 6.62 15.70 -36.95
C TYR A 243 8.03 16.30 -37.15
N LYS A 244 8.18 17.26 -38.08
CA LYS A 244 9.43 18.01 -38.23
C LYS A 244 9.72 18.97 -37.06
N SER A 245 8.69 19.38 -36.30
CA SER A 245 8.85 20.38 -35.24
C SER A 245 8.05 20.11 -33.96
N ALA A 246 7.18 19.10 -33.95
CA ALA A 246 6.33 18.78 -32.81
C ALA A 246 6.20 17.26 -32.60
N LEU A 247 6.05 16.88 -31.34
CA LEU A 247 5.63 15.53 -30.94
C LEU A 247 4.09 15.48 -30.86
N ASP A 248 3.54 14.26 -30.86
CA ASP A 248 2.11 14.07 -30.59
C ASP A 248 1.69 14.69 -29.25
N VAL A 249 0.44 15.15 -29.19
CA VAL A 249 -0.15 15.84 -28.04
C VAL A 249 -0.11 14.98 -26.75
N GLY A 250 -0.05 13.66 -26.90
CA GLY A 250 -0.17 12.67 -25.84
C GLY A 250 -1.56 12.69 -25.20
N GLY A 251 -1.71 11.98 -24.09
CA GLY A 251 -2.99 11.89 -23.36
C GLY A 251 -2.99 10.84 -22.27
N GLU A 252 -1.98 9.98 -22.21
CA GLU A 252 -1.92 8.84 -21.30
C GLU A 252 -2.23 9.19 -19.83
N TYR A 253 -1.68 10.29 -19.32
CA TYR A 253 -1.80 10.67 -17.90
C TYR A 253 -3.05 11.52 -17.59
N ALA A 254 -3.53 12.29 -18.55
CA ALA A 254 -4.65 13.20 -18.40
C ALA A 254 -5.34 13.42 -19.75
N PHE A 255 -6.67 13.43 -19.72
CA PHE A 255 -7.50 13.63 -20.90
C PHE A 255 -7.13 14.89 -21.67
N ARG A 256 -6.97 14.73 -22.98
CA ARG A 256 -6.78 15.81 -23.95
C ARG A 256 -7.70 15.52 -25.14
N SER A 257 -8.30 16.55 -25.72
CA SER A 257 -9.30 16.38 -26.79
C SER A 257 -8.77 15.71 -28.08
N ARG A 258 -7.45 15.76 -28.32
CA ARG A 258 -6.78 15.08 -29.45
C ARG A 258 -5.78 14.01 -28.97
N GLY A 259 -5.91 13.57 -27.72
CA GLY A 259 -5.02 12.62 -27.08
C GLY A 259 -5.61 11.22 -27.00
N GLU A 260 -5.01 10.41 -26.13
CA GLU A 260 -5.51 9.09 -25.77
C GLU A 260 -6.95 9.10 -25.27
N ASP A 261 -7.68 8.03 -25.59
CA ASP A 261 -9.03 7.85 -25.11
C ASP A 261 -9.08 7.54 -23.62
N HIS A 262 -10.11 8.08 -22.95
CA HIS A 262 -10.40 7.80 -21.55
C HIS A 262 -11.85 7.40 -21.35
N ALA A 263 -12.08 6.48 -20.40
CA ALA A 263 -13.42 6.10 -19.98
C ALA A 263 -14.19 7.27 -19.36
N TRP A 264 -13.49 8.14 -18.62
CA TRP A 264 -14.07 9.36 -18.05
C TRP A 264 -13.75 10.56 -18.95
N THR A 265 -14.75 11.00 -19.70
CA THR A 265 -14.75 12.24 -20.51
C THR A 265 -15.63 13.31 -19.89
N ALA A 266 -15.50 14.56 -20.34
CA ALA A 266 -16.36 15.66 -19.89
C ALA A 266 -17.85 15.34 -20.10
N GLU A 267 -18.20 14.72 -21.23
CA GLU A 267 -19.56 14.29 -21.54
C GLU A 267 -20.07 13.23 -20.56
N SER A 268 -19.34 12.12 -20.38
CA SER A 268 -19.75 11.05 -19.45
C SER A 268 -19.94 11.54 -18.01
N VAL A 269 -19.06 12.45 -17.56
CA VAL A 269 -19.12 13.08 -16.23
C VAL A 269 -20.36 13.95 -16.09
N ALA A 270 -20.61 14.83 -17.08
CA ALA A 270 -21.76 15.73 -17.06
C ALA A 270 -23.09 14.95 -17.10
N THR A 271 -23.20 13.95 -17.99
CA THR A 271 -24.41 13.14 -18.16
C THR A 271 -24.75 12.39 -16.86
N LEU A 272 -23.77 11.77 -16.20
CA LEU A 272 -23.99 11.12 -14.90
C LEU A 272 -24.45 12.11 -13.83
N GLN A 273 -23.78 13.26 -13.70
CA GLN A 273 -24.16 14.28 -12.71
C GLN A 273 -25.58 14.80 -12.91
N HIS A 274 -25.99 15.00 -14.17
CA HIS A 274 -27.36 15.40 -14.48
C HIS A 274 -28.38 14.29 -14.19
N ALA A 275 -28.04 13.03 -14.46
CA ALA A 275 -28.90 11.90 -14.15
C ALA A 275 -29.20 11.81 -12.66
N VAL A 276 -28.16 11.89 -11.82
CA VAL A 276 -28.33 11.71 -10.36
C VAL A 276 -28.97 12.91 -9.67
N ARG A 277 -28.71 14.14 -10.15
CA ARG A 277 -29.33 15.37 -9.61
C ARG A 277 -30.80 15.49 -10.00
N GLY A 278 -31.15 15.08 -11.22
CA GLY A 278 -32.53 15.11 -11.71
C GLY A 278 -33.32 13.82 -11.43
N ASN A 279 -32.73 12.84 -10.75
CA ASN A 279 -33.26 11.48 -10.60
C ASN A 279 -33.81 10.89 -11.92
N SER A 280 -33.05 11.01 -13.01
CA SER A 280 -33.47 10.64 -14.36
C SER A 280 -32.83 9.32 -14.83
N GLN A 281 -33.62 8.24 -14.79
CA GLN A 281 -33.24 6.92 -15.31
C GLN A 281 -32.85 6.97 -16.79
N GLU A 282 -33.54 7.78 -17.60
CA GLU A 282 -33.25 7.94 -19.02
C GLU A 282 -31.84 8.51 -19.26
N ARG A 283 -31.46 9.57 -18.53
CA ARG A 283 -30.11 10.13 -18.61
C ARG A 283 -29.05 9.16 -18.09
N TYR A 284 -29.38 8.36 -17.07
CA TYR A 284 -28.50 7.27 -16.64
C TYR A 284 -28.30 6.24 -17.76
N ARG A 285 -29.37 5.81 -18.44
CA ARG A 285 -29.24 4.90 -19.60
C ARG A 285 -28.40 5.50 -20.71
N ALA A 286 -28.49 6.81 -20.96
CA ALA A 286 -27.59 7.50 -21.90
C ALA A 286 -26.13 7.47 -21.44
N PHE A 287 -25.87 7.72 -20.15
CA PHE A 287 -24.55 7.56 -19.55
C PHE A 287 -24.00 6.13 -19.67
N ALA A 288 -24.82 5.13 -19.32
CA ALA A 288 -24.45 3.72 -19.41
C ALA A 288 -24.16 3.33 -20.87
N ARG A 289 -24.94 3.85 -21.82
CA ARG A 289 -24.71 3.67 -23.27
C ARG A 289 -23.35 4.21 -23.70
N ILE A 290 -23.01 5.45 -23.35
CA ILE A 290 -21.70 6.06 -23.66
C ILE A 290 -20.53 5.19 -23.16
N LEU A 291 -20.70 4.54 -22.00
CA LEU A 291 -19.68 3.68 -21.41
C LEU A 291 -19.68 2.24 -21.93
N ASN A 292 -20.84 1.68 -22.31
CA ASN A 292 -20.99 0.29 -22.73
C ASN A 292 -20.80 0.10 -24.24
N GLU A 293 -21.22 1.07 -25.07
CA GLU A 293 -21.08 1.04 -26.54
C GLU A 293 -19.68 1.51 -26.96
N GLN A 294 -18.65 0.75 -26.58
CA GLN A 294 -17.24 1.03 -26.89
C GLN A 294 -16.74 0.28 -28.14
N GLN A 295 -17.62 -0.06 -29.09
CA GLN A 295 -17.26 -0.85 -30.27
C GLN A 295 -16.09 -0.25 -31.08
N GLU A 296 -15.81 1.05 -30.91
CA GLU A 296 -14.69 1.73 -31.55
C GLU A 296 -13.52 2.10 -30.62
N ARG A 297 -13.74 2.20 -29.29
CA ARG A 297 -12.75 2.77 -28.33
C ARG A 297 -11.96 1.73 -27.52
N LEU A 298 -12.46 0.47 -27.46
CA LEU A 298 -11.78 -0.72 -26.89
C LEU A 298 -10.89 -0.47 -25.65
N LEU A 299 -11.42 0.19 -24.61
CA LEU A 299 -10.60 0.69 -23.48
C LEU A 299 -10.34 -0.34 -22.37
N THR A 300 -11.17 -1.37 -22.28
CA THR A 300 -11.15 -2.36 -21.19
C THR A 300 -11.44 -3.76 -21.73
N LEU A 301 -10.97 -4.79 -21.03
CA LEU A 301 -11.21 -6.19 -21.42
C LEU A 301 -12.71 -6.50 -21.47
N ARG A 302 -13.46 -6.11 -20.44
CA ARG A 302 -14.92 -6.28 -20.39
C ARG A 302 -15.70 -5.55 -21.50
N GLY A 303 -15.09 -4.55 -22.15
CA GLY A 303 -15.63 -3.94 -23.35
C GLY A 303 -15.65 -4.90 -24.55
N LEU A 304 -14.76 -5.89 -24.55
CA LEU A 304 -14.61 -6.92 -25.59
C LEU A 304 -15.54 -8.13 -25.35
N PHE A 305 -16.23 -8.18 -24.22
CA PHE A 305 -17.08 -9.32 -23.87
C PHE A 305 -18.49 -9.12 -24.42
N LYS A 306 -19.05 -10.18 -24.99
CA LYS A 306 -20.47 -10.30 -25.31
C LYS A 306 -21.12 -11.12 -24.20
N ILE A 307 -22.22 -10.62 -23.65
CA ILE A 307 -23.07 -11.43 -22.76
C ILE A 307 -24.06 -12.17 -23.66
N LYS A 308 -24.07 -13.51 -23.61
CA LYS A 308 -24.97 -14.36 -24.38
C LYS A 308 -26.41 -14.19 -23.88
N GLY A 309 -27.40 -14.35 -24.77
CA GLY A 309 -28.81 -14.37 -24.39
C GLY A 309 -29.17 -15.63 -23.60
N ALA A 310 -30.31 -15.61 -22.90
CA ALA A 310 -30.79 -16.73 -22.08
C ALA A 310 -30.90 -18.05 -22.89
N GLU A 311 -31.31 -17.93 -24.15
CA GLU A 311 -31.52 -19.03 -25.09
C GLU A 311 -30.24 -19.82 -25.38
N ALA A 312 -29.06 -19.20 -25.29
CA ALA A 312 -27.77 -19.86 -25.51
C ALA A 312 -27.51 -21.00 -24.50
N GLU A 313 -28.12 -20.94 -23.33
CA GLU A 313 -28.05 -21.98 -22.28
C GLU A 313 -29.42 -22.67 -22.08
N GLY A 314 -30.31 -22.62 -23.08
CA GLY A 314 -31.63 -23.25 -23.01
C GLY A 314 -32.58 -22.62 -21.98
N ARG A 315 -32.33 -21.38 -21.56
CA ARG A 315 -33.18 -20.62 -20.63
C ARG A 315 -34.10 -19.67 -21.38
N LYS A 316 -35.11 -19.17 -20.68
CA LYS A 316 -36.01 -18.11 -21.17
C LYS A 316 -35.84 -16.86 -20.32
N PRO A 317 -35.94 -15.66 -20.92
CA PRO A 317 -36.08 -14.43 -20.15
C PRO A 317 -37.23 -14.53 -19.15
N VAL A 318 -37.09 -13.87 -18.00
CA VAL A 318 -38.09 -13.85 -16.94
C VAL A 318 -38.69 -12.45 -16.80
N PRO A 319 -39.96 -12.32 -16.35
CA PRO A 319 -40.52 -11.01 -16.04
C PRO A 319 -39.69 -10.27 -14.99
N LEU A 320 -39.47 -8.96 -15.18
CA LEU A 320 -38.70 -8.13 -14.24
C LEU A 320 -39.25 -8.17 -12.82
N ALA A 321 -40.56 -8.36 -12.65
CA ALA A 321 -41.22 -8.49 -11.36
C ALA A 321 -40.82 -9.76 -10.57
N GLU A 322 -40.32 -10.80 -11.24
CA GLU A 322 -39.82 -12.04 -10.60
C GLU A 322 -38.35 -11.93 -10.18
N VAL A 323 -37.63 -10.91 -10.67
CA VAL A 323 -36.24 -10.64 -10.28
C VAL A 323 -36.23 -9.94 -8.93
N GLU A 324 -35.30 -10.34 -8.07
CA GLU A 324 -35.08 -9.69 -6.78
C GLU A 324 -35.01 -8.15 -6.89
N SER A 325 -35.47 -7.47 -5.84
CA SER A 325 -35.64 -6.01 -5.89
C SER A 325 -34.31 -5.27 -5.95
N ALA A 326 -34.33 -4.03 -6.48
CA ALA A 326 -33.15 -3.18 -6.52
C ALA A 326 -32.60 -2.91 -5.10
N ALA A 327 -33.50 -2.84 -4.10
CA ALA A 327 -33.16 -2.66 -2.70
C ALA A 327 -32.37 -3.84 -2.10
N GLU A 328 -32.52 -5.06 -2.63
CA GLU A 328 -31.67 -6.20 -2.23
C GLU A 328 -30.33 -6.19 -2.96
N ILE A 329 -30.31 -5.80 -4.23
CA ILE A 329 -29.08 -5.74 -5.03
C ILE A 329 -28.11 -4.68 -4.51
N VAL A 330 -28.60 -3.49 -4.10
CA VAL A 330 -27.73 -2.42 -3.58
C VAL A 330 -26.98 -2.80 -2.30
N LYS A 331 -27.45 -3.80 -1.53
CA LYS A 331 -26.72 -4.31 -0.35
C LYS A 331 -25.40 -4.98 -0.71
N ARG A 332 -25.25 -5.43 -1.96
CA ARG A 332 -24.00 -5.97 -2.52
C ARG A 332 -23.01 -4.88 -2.94
N PHE A 333 -23.43 -3.62 -2.90
CA PHE A 333 -22.61 -2.50 -3.31
C PHE A 333 -21.93 -1.84 -2.11
N SER A 334 -20.67 -1.48 -2.30
CA SER A 334 -19.93 -0.67 -1.36
C SER A 334 -19.26 0.50 -2.04
N THR A 335 -19.10 1.61 -1.32
CA THR A 335 -18.19 2.67 -1.74
C THR A 335 -16.75 2.26 -1.43
N GLY A 336 -15.85 2.51 -2.37
CA GLY A 336 -14.45 2.13 -2.27
C GLY A 336 -13.73 2.82 -1.11
N ALA A 337 -12.67 2.19 -0.62
CA ALA A 337 -11.87 2.67 0.50
C ALA A 337 -11.12 3.97 0.17
N MET A 338 -11.70 5.13 0.53
CA MET A 338 -11.17 6.45 0.21
C MET A 338 -10.96 7.24 1.50
N SER A 339 -9.69 7.46 1.88
CA SER A 339 -9.37 8.00 3.21
C SER A 339 -9.90 9.41 3.43
N PHE A 340 -10.45 9.66 4.62
CA PHE A 340 -10.52 11.01 5.17
C PHE A 340 -9.12 11.65 5.17
N GLY A 341 -9.02 12.87 4.63
CA GLY A 341 -7.75 13.54 4.30
C GLY A 341 -7.44 13.52 2.80
N SER A 342 -7.65 12.39 2.12
CA SER A 342 -7.62 12.37 0.65
C SER A 342 -8.85 13.07 0.08
N ILE A 343 -10.02 12.71 0.59
CA ILE A 343 -11.28 13.41 0.35
C ILE A 343 -11.67 14.25 1.57
N SER A 344 -12.49 15.27 1.32
CA SER A 344 -13.02 16.16 2.36
C SER A 344 -13.95 15.41 3.30
N ARG A 345 -14.18 15.97 4.50
CA ARG A 345 -15.15 15.43 5.46
C ARG A 345 -16.53 15.33 4.82
N GLU A 346 -16.94 16.38 4.10
CA GLU A 346 -18.25 16.48 3.46
C GLU A 346 -18.46 15.34 2.46
N ALA A 347 -17.52 15.12 1.54
CA ALA A 347 -17.61 14.02 0.59
C ALA A 347 -17.62 12.65 1.29
N HIS A 348 -16.81 12.48 2.32
CA HIS A 348 -16.71 11.21 3.05
C HIS A 348 -17.99 10.88 3.83
N THR A 349 -18.57 11.84 4.53
CA THR A 349 -19.82 11.64 5.29
C THR A 349 -21.03 11.52 4.37
N THR A 350 -21.07 12.24 3.24
CA THR A 350 -22.12 12.07 2.22
C THR A 350 -22.18 10.64 1.70
N LEU A 351 -21.02 10.02 1.41
CA LEU A 351 -20.98 8.62 1.00
C LEU A 351 -21.45 7.69 2.12
N ALA A 352 -21.06 7.94 3.37
CA ALA A 352 -21.47 7.11 4.50
C ALA A 352 -22.99 7.14 4.73
N ILE A 353 -23.57 8.33 4.78
CA ILE A 353 -25.03 8.52 4.95
C ILE A 353 -25.78 7.84 3.81
N ALA A 354 -25.35 8.05 2.56
CA ALA A 354 -25.99 7.45 1.39
C ALA A 354 -26.03 5.91 1.47
N MET A 355 -24.89 5.29 1.76
CA MET A 355 -24.80 3.82 1.82
C MET A 355 -25.59 3.24 2.99
N ASN A 356 -25.53 3.90 4.16
CA ASN A 356 -26.27 3.46 5.35
C ASN A 356 -27.79 3.50 5.13
N ARG A 357 -28.31 4.52 4.43
CA ARG A 357 -29.75 4.63 4.10
C ARG A 357 -30.25 3.51 3.18
N ILE A 358 -29.40 2.99 2.31
CA ILE A 358 -29.79 1.96 1.31
C ILE A 358 -29.39 0.54 1.72
N GLY A 359 -28.81 0.36 2.92
CA GLY A 359 -28.32 -0.93 3.40
C GLY A 359 -27.06 -1.45 2.68
N GLY A 360 -26.43 -0.62 1.85
CA GLY A 360 -25.09 -0.91 1.31
C GLY A 360 -24.01 -0.50 2.32
N LYS A 361 -22.75 -0.52 1.89
CA LYS A 361 -21.61 -0.30 2.81
C LYS A 361 -20.72 0.85 2.35
N SER A 362 -20.25 1.69 3.29
CA SER A 362 -19.17 2.65 3.01
C SER A 362 -17.89 2.26 3.74
N ASN A 363 -16.75 2.69 3.20
CA ASN A 363 -15.44 2.32 3.70
C ASN A 363 -14.59 3.56 4.05
N THR A 364 -13.99 3.56 5.24
CA THR A 364 -13.19 4.69 5.75
C THR A 364 -11.94 5.01 4.93
N GLY A 365 -11.43 4.03 4.19
CA GLY A 365 -10.03 4.04 3.75
C GLY A 365 -9.05 4.11 4.92
N GLU A 366 -7.78 4.36 4.60
CA GLU A 366 -6.65 4.31 5.53
C GLU A 366 -6.51 5.53 6.47
N GLY A 367 -7.53 6.38 6.56
CA GLY A 367 -7.43 7.71 7.18
C GLY A 367 -7.88 7.82 8.63
N GLY A 368 -8.38 6.74 9.22
CA GLY A 368 -9.17 6.78 10.46
C GLY A 368 -10.59 7.31 10.22
N GLU A 369 -11.37 7.44 11.30
CA GLU A 369 -12.71 8.00 11.29
C GLU A 369 -12.93 8.80 12.58
N GLU A 370 -13.56 9.97 12.48
CA GLU A 370 -13.84 10.83 13.64
C GLU A 370 -14.89 10.17 14.56
N ALA A 371 -14.63 10.17 15.87
CA ALA A 371 -15.45 9.44 16.84
C ALA A 371 -16.88 9.99 16.99
N ASP A 372 -17.12 11.27 16.67
CA ASP A 372 -18.46 11.85 16.67
C ASP A 372 -19.39 11.17 15.64
N ARG A 373 -18.82 10.57 14.58
CA ARG A 373 -19.57 9.85 13.54
C ARG A 373 -20.14 8.51 14.02
N PHE A 374 -19.68 7.97 15.14
CA PHE A 374 -20.16 6.70 15.70
C PHE A 374 -21.55 6.85 16.33
N LYS A 375 -21.96 8.08 16.65
CA LYS A 375 -23.27 8.39 17.19
C LYS A 375 -24.26 8.67 16.05
N PRO A 376 -25.48 8.10 16.09
CA PRO A 376 -26.54 8.50 15.17
C PRO A 376 -26.83 10.00 15.25
N MET A 377 -27.17 10.59 14.11
CA MET A 377 -27.60 11.97 13.99
C MET A 377 -29.02 12.15 14.54
N ALA A 378 -29.39 13.38 14.88
CA ALA A 378 -30.72 13.69 15.41
C ALA A 378 -31.88 13.32 14.46
N ASN A 379 -31.63 13.27 13.15
CA ASN A 379 -32.60 12.88 12.13
C ASN A 379 -32.66 11.35 11.88
N GLY A 380 -31.89 10.55 12.64
CA GLY A 380 -31.80 9.10 12.49
C GLY A 380 -30.75 8.61 11.48
N ASP A 381 -30.10 9.50 10.72
CA ASP A 381 -29.00 9.11 9.85
C ASP A 381 -27.76 8.68 10.63
N SER A 382 -26.88 7.92 9.99
CA SER A 382 -25.57 7.59 10.53
C SER A 382 -24.46 8.04 9.59
N MET A 383 -23.47 8.75 10.12
CA MET A 383 -22.23 9.09 9.43
C MET A 383 -21.17 8.00 9.55
N ARG A 384 -21.40 6.95 10.33
CA ARG A 384 -20.46 5.85 10.59
C ARG A 384 -20.25 5.04 9.31
N SER A 385 -19.01 4.83 8.90
CA SER A 385 -18.72 3.88 7.82
C SER A 385 -18.81 2.43 8.30
N ALA A 386 -19.58 1.60 7.61
CA ALA A 386 -19.74 0.18 7.96
C ALA A 386 -18.40 -0.59 7.89
N ILE A 387 -17.54 -0.26 6.92
CA ILE A 387 -16.24 -0.89 6.71
C ILE A 387 -15.13 0.01 7.27
N LYS A 388 -14.33 -0.53 8.17
CA LYS A 388 -13.18 0.10 8.81
C LYS A 388 -11.89 -0.50 8.25
N GLN A 389 -11.04 0.29 7.60
CA GLN A 389 -9.81 -0.22 7.00
C GLN A 389 -8.64 -0.23 7.99
N VAL A 390 -7.92 -1.34 8.04
CA VAL A 390 -6.65 -1.53 8.76
C VAL A 390 -5.54 -1.62 7.72
N ALA A 391 -4.74 -0.56 7.59
CA ALA A 391 -3.63 -0.45 6.64
C ALA A 391 -2.28 -0.31 7.36
N SER A 392 -1.17 -0.43 6.64
CA SER A 392 0.20 -0.40 7.19
C SER A 392 0.54 0.83 8.05
N GLY A 393 -0.08 1.98 7.81
CA GLY A 393 0.14 3.17 8.64
C GLY A 393 -0.51 3.11 10.04
N ARG A 394 -1.50 2.22 10.23
CA ARG A 394 -2.36 2.13 11.43
C ARG A 394 -2.96 3.48 11.88
N PHE A 395 -3.13 4.42 10.95
CA PHE A 395 -3.69 5.73 11.26
C PHE A 395 -5.12 5.62 11.78
N GLY A 396 -5.36 6.13 12.99
CA GLY A 396 -6.67 6.15 13.62
C GLY A 396 -7.25 4.78 13.97
N VAL A 397 -6.44 3.72 13.99
CA VAL A 397 -6.89 2.34 14.30
C VAL A 397 -6.89 2.11 15.82
N THR A 398 -7.81 2.76 16.52
CA THR A 398 -8.06 2.57 17.96
C THR A 398 -8.98 1.37 18.22
N THR A 399 -9.05 0.90 19.48
CA THR A 399 -10.04 -0.10 19.89
C THR A 399 -11.49 0.36 19.64
N GLU A 400 -11.81 1.64 19.87
CA GLU A 400 -13.14 2.20 19.60
C GLU A 400 -13.47 2.21 18.11
N TYR A 401 -12.49 2.54 17.26
CA TYR A 401 -12.63 2.49 15.81
C TYR A 401 -12.98 1.08 15.32
N LEU A 402 -12.28 0.06 15.83
CA LEU A 402 -12.54 -1.36 15.51
C LEU A 402 -13.85 -1.87 16.12
N ALA A 403 -14.23 -1.41 17.31
CA ALA A 403 -15.50 -1.77 17.93
C ALA A 403 -16.72 -1.24 17.14
N ASN A 404 -16.54 -0.15 16.38
CA ASN A 404 -17.56 0.50 15.56
C ASN A 404 -17.53 0.07 14.08
N SER A 405 -17.13 -1.18 13.81
CA SER A 405 -17.14 -1.80 12.47
C SER A 405 -18.23 -2.86 12.32
N ASP A 406 -18.83 -2.93 11.13
CA ASP A 406 -19.53 -4.14 10.67
C ASP A 406 -18.56 -5.05 9.92
N MET A 407 -17.56 -4.47 9.25
CA MET A 407 -16.45 -5.19 8.63
C MET A 407 -15.12 -4.45 8.86
N MET A 408 -14.06 -5.18 9.20
CA MET A 408 -12.68 -4.68 9.25
C MET A 408 -11.91 -5.15 8.02
N GLN A 409 -11.43 -4.23 7.19
CA GLN A 409 -10.71 -4.56 5.96
C GLN A 409 -9.20 -4.39 6.13
N ILE A 410 -8.45 -5.49 6.12
CA ILE A 410 -7.00 -5.50 6.00
C ILE A 410 -6.62 -5.09 4.58
N LYS A 411 -5.92 -3.97 4.44
CA LYS A 411 -5.49 -3.45 3.14
C LYS A 411 -4.08 -3.90 2.81
N MET A 412 -3.95 -5.06 2.16
CA MET A 412 -2.64 -5.51 1.66
C MET A 412 -2.12 -4.59 0.56
N ALA A 413 -2.99 -4.23 -0.40
CA ALA A 413 -2.63 -3.33 -1.49
C ALA A 413 -3.84 -2.58 -2.08
N GLN A 414 -3.58 -1.71 -3.06
CA GLN A 414 -4.61 -1.05 -3.87
C GLN A 414 -4.17 -0.99 -5.34
N GLY A 415 -5.11 -1.09 -6.28
CA GLY A 415 -4.79 -1.20 -7.71
C GLY A 415 -3.96 -0.05 -8.29
N ALA A 416 -4.11 1.17 -7.78
CA ALA A 416 -3.37 2.34 -8.27
C ALA A 416 -1.87 2.40 -7.88
N LYS A 417 -1.47 1.57 -6.91
CA LYS A 417 -0.09 1.46 -6.40
C LYS A 417 0.13 0.18 -5.60
N PRO A 418 0.11 -0.99 -6.25
CA PRO A 418 0.47 -2.24 -5.60
C PRO A 418 1.94 -2.23 -5.16
N GLY A 419 2.23 -2.90 -4.05
CA GLY A 419 3.56 -2.95 -3.44
C GLY A 419 4.03 -1.64 -2.79
N GLU A 420 3.12 -0.70 -2.54
CA GLU A 420 3.43 0.59 -1.90
C GLU A 420 2.41 1.00 -0.83
N GLY A 421 2.84 1.87 0.08
CA GLY A 421 2.02 2.45 1.12
C GLY A 421 1.12 3.61 0.68
N GLY A 422 0.19 3.94 1.58
CA GLY A 422 -0.60 5.17 1.58
C GLY A 422 0.26 6.44 1.47
N GLN A 423 -0.30 7.50 0.86
CA GLN A 423 0.38 8.78 0.74
C GLN A 423 -0.62 9.91 0.96
N LEU A 424 -0.35 10.76 1.94
CA LEU A 424 -1.06 12.01 2.16
C LEU A 424 -0.04 13.16 2.23
N PRO A 425 -0.06 14.10 1.27
CA PRO A 425 0.81 15.27 1.32
C PRO A 425 0.61 16.10 2.59
N GLY A 426 1.69 16.63 3.16
CA GLY A 426 1.67 17.34 4.45
C GLY A 426 0.75 18.57 4.47
N HIS A 427 0.62 19.27 3.34
CA HIS A 427 -0.30 20.40 3.19
C HIS A 427 -1.79 20.02 3.14
N LYS A 428 -2.11 18.71 3.21
CA LYS A 428 -3.47 18.18 3.43
C LYS A 428 -3.66 17.65 4.85
N VAL A 429 -2.63 17.69 5.69
CA VAL A 429 -2.68 17.25 7.09
C VAL A 429 -2.95 18.48 7.95
N ASP A 430 -4.22 18.91 8.00
CA ASP A 430 -4.67 19.95 8.92
C ASP A 430 -4.77 19.41 10.36
N ALA A 431 -5.17 20.26 11.32
CA ALA A 431 -5.28 19.88 12.72
C ALA A 431 -6.30 18.74 12.96
N THR A 432 -7.40 18.70 12.22
CA THR A 432 -8.43 17.66 12.35
C THR A 432 -7.93 16.32 11.80
N ILE A 433 -7.30 16.33 10.61
CA ILE A 433 -6.67 15.13 10.04
C ILE A 433 -5.56 14.63 10.95
N ALA A 434 -4.73 15.53 11.47
CA ALA A 434 -3.64 15.18 12.37
C ALA A 434 -4.16 14.48 13.64
N ALA A 435 -5.23 15.01 14.24
CA ALA A 435 -5.88 14.45 15.42
C ALA A 435 -6.43 13.03 15.17
N VAL A 436 -7.20 12.84 14.09
CA VAL A 436 -7.78 11.52 13.75
C VAL A 436 -6.69 10.48 13.47
N ARG A 437 -5.56 10.91 12.91
CA ARG A 437 -4.45 10.02 12.55
C ARG A 437 -3.42 9.86 13.66
N HIS A 438 -3.57 10.56 14.79
CA HIS A 438 -2.57 10.65 15.86
C HIS A 438 -1.19 11.00 15.29
N SER A 439 -1.16 12.09 14.53
CA SER A 439 0.02 12.58 13.80
C SER A 439 0.19 14.08 13.99
N THR A 440 1.19 14.66 13.33
CA THR A 440 1.53 16.08 13.49
C THR A 440 0.98 16.91 12.32
N PRO A 441 0.29 18.05 12.58
CA PRO A 441 -0.17 18.95 11.52
C PRO A 441 0.96 19.38 10.58
N GLY A 442 0.69 19.44 9.28
CA GLY A 442 1.63 19.88 8.25
C GLY A 442 2.69 18.85 7.83
N VAL A 443 2.85 17.74 8.56
CA VAL A 443 3.84 16.70 8.25
C VAL A 443 3.25 15.69 7.26
N GLY A 444 3.97 15.39 6.18
CA GLY A 444 3.55 14.41 5.18
C GLY A 444 3.49 12.99 5.75
N LEU A 445 2.44 12.25 5.41
CA LEU A 445 2.25 10.87 5.87
C LEU A 445 2.46 9.91 4.71
N ILE A 446 3.57 9.17 4.77
CA ILE A 446 3.88 8.07 3.86
C ILE A 446 3.83 6.79 4.69
N SER A 447 2.86 5.93 4.41
CA SER A 447 2.77 4.65 5.12
C SER A 447 3.90 3.71 4.67
N PRO A 448 4.35 2.80 5.55
CA PRO A 448 5.24 1.72 5.14
C PRO A 448 4.59 0.92 3.99
N PRO A 449 5.36 0.38 3.03
CA PRO A 449 4.80 -0.51 2.02
C PRO A 449 4.19 -1.79 2.62
N PRO A 450 4.89 -2.56 3.48
CA PRO A 450 4.30 -3.75 4.09
C PRO A 450 3.52 -3.39 5.35
N HIS A 451 2.63 -4.30 5.75
CA HIS A 451 2.20 -4.40 7.13
C HIS A 451 3.35 -5.04 7.94
N HIS A 452 3.88 -4.36 8.95
CA HIS A 452 4.99 -4.92 9.75
C HIS A 452 4.60 -6.10 10.65
N ASP A 453 3.31 -6.42 10.71
CA ASP A 453 2.72 -7.59 11.35
C ASP A 453 2.15 -8.60 10.33
N ILE A 454 2.58 -8.51 9.07
CA ILE A 454 2.25 -9.48 8.00
C ILE A 454 3.48 -9.66 7.11
N TYR A 455 4.32 -10.64 7.44
CA TYR A 455 5.43 -11.07 6.59
C TYR A 455 5.19 -12.43 5.93
N SER A 456 4.18 -13.16 6.38
CA SER A 456 3.74 -14.42 5.80
C SER A 456 2.23 -14.62 5.93
N ILE A 457 1.74 -15.77 5.43
CA ILE A 457 0.30 -16.08 5.46
C ILE A 457 -0.20 -16.37 6.88
N GLU A 458 0.65 -16.95 7.73
CA GLU A 458 0.36 -17.19 9.14
C GLU A 458 0.30 -15.89 9.95
N ASP A 459 1.07 -14.87 9.60
CA ASP A 459 0.94 -13.53 10.19
C ASP A 459 -0.37 -12.86 9.78
N LEU A 460 -0.79 -13.02 8.51
CA LEU A 460 -2.12 -12.55 8.07
C LEU A 460 -3.23 -13.25 8.89
N ALA A 461 -3.11 -14.57 9.08
CA ALA A 461 -4.03 -15.32 9.93
C ALA A 461 -4.03 -14.80 11.37
N GLN A 462 -2.86 -14.40 11.90
CA GLN A 462 -2.75 -13.79 13.21
C GLN A 462 -3.48 -12.43 13.27
N LEU A 463 -3.30 -11.54 12.29
CA LEU A 463 -4.03 -10.26 12.27
C LEU A 463 -5.55 -10.47 12.12
N ILE A 464 -6.01 -11.41 11.29
CA ILE A 464 -7.44 -11.76 11.19
C ILE A 464 -7.96 -12.18 12.56
N TYR A 465 -7.21 -13.04 13.26
CA TYR A 465 -7.54 -13.52 14.59
C TYR A 465 -7.54 -12.38 15.62
N ASP A 466 -6.59 -11.46 15.59
CA ASP A 466 -6.56 -10.30 16.50
C ASP A 466 -7.79 -9.41 16.31
N LEU A 467 -8.11 -9.06 15.06
CA LEU A 467 -9.26 -8.21 14.73
C LEU A 467 -10.58 -8.85 15.16
N LYS A 468 -10.72 -10.16 14.95
CA LYS A 468 -11.87 -10.94 15.41
C LYS A 468 -11.98 -11.02 16.92
N ASN A 469 -10.86 -11.04 17.65
CA ASN A 469 -10.91 -10.95 19.11
C ASN A 469 -11.39 -9.56 19.54
N VAL A 470 -10.89 -8.46 18.95
CA VAL A 470 -11.37 -7.10 19.27
C VAL A 470 -12.87 -6.93 19.01
N ASN A 471 -13.37 -7.40 17.86
CA ASN A 471 -14.80 -7.28 17.53
C ASN A 471 -15.35 -8.58 16.91
N PRO A 472 -15.82 -9.53 17.75
CA PRO A 472 -16.26 -10.86 17.29
C PRO A 472 -17.44 -10.85 16.32
N SER A 473 -18.30 -9.82 16.38
CA SER A 473 -19.47 -9.68 15.52
C SER A 473 -19.15 -9.12 14.14
N SER A 474 -17.95 -8.58 13.92
CA SER A 474 -17.58 -7.93 12.66
C SER A 474 -16.89 -8.91 11.71
N ALA A 475 -17.17 -8.79 10.41
CA ALA A 475 -16.48 -9.56 9.37
C ALA A 475 -15.03 -9.06 9.17
N VAL A 476 -14.11 -9.92 8.77
CA VAL A 476 -12.75 -9.52 8.37
C VAL A 476 -12.58 -9.72 6.86
N SER A 477 -12.21 -8.64 6.18
CA SER A 477 -11.98 -8.56 4.74
C SER A 477 -10.50 -8.39 4.44
N VAL A 478 -9.97 -9.06 3.42
CA VAL A 478 -8.60 -8.83 2.93
C VAL A 478 -8.66 -8.25 1.52
N LYS A 479 -8.11 -7.04 1.35
CA LYS A 479 -8.06 -6.37 0.05
C LYS A 479 -6.73 -6.65 -0.65
N LEU A 480 -6.80 -7.45 -1.71
CA LEU A 480 -5.72 -7.79 -2.62
C LEU A 480 -5.84 -6.97 -3.92
N VAL A 481 -4.82 -7.05 -4.75
CA VAL A 481 -4.83 -6.50 -6.12
C VAL A 481 -4.74 -7.64 -7.11
N SER A 482 -5.43 -7.51 -8.24
CA SER A 482 -5.33 -8.43 -9.35
C SER A 482 -3.90 -8.46 -9.90
N GLU A 483 -3.32 -9.65 -9.93
CA GLU A 483 -2.06 -10.02 -10.58
C GLU A 483 -2.09 -11.54 -10.81
N ILE A 484 -1.25 -12.07 -11.69
CA ILE A 484 -1.21 -13.52 -11.91
C ILE A 484 -0.73 -14.21 -10.62
N GLY A 485 -1.46 -15.23 -10.17
CA GLY A 485 -1.17 -15.96 -8.92
C GLY A 485 -2.00 -15.49 -7.72
N VAL A 486 -2.79 -14.41 -7.85
CA VAL A 486 -3.65 -13.90 -6.78
C VAL A 486 -4.68 -14.93 -6.30
N GLY A 487 -5.10 -15.87 -7.15
CA GLY A 487 -6.04 -16.93 -6.76
C GLY A 487 -5.45 -17.87 -5.70
N THR A 488 -4.15 -18.15 -5.78
CA THR A 488 -3.42 -18.93 -4.77
C THR A 488 -3.36 -18.18 -3.44
N VAL A 489 -3.06 -16.88 -3.49
CA VAL A 489 -3.07 -16.00 -2.30
C VAL A 489 -4.46 -15.96 -1.67
N ALA A 490 -5.52 -15.82 -2.48
CA ALA A 490 -6.90 -15.82 -2.01
C ALA A 490 -7.31 -17.14 -1.34
N ALA A 491 -6.83 -18.28 -1.83
CA ALA A 491 -7.01 -19.56 -1.16
C ALA A 491 -6.31 -19.60 0.21
N GLY A 492 -5.10 -19.02 0.32
CA GLY A 492 -4.41 -18.79 1.58
C GLY A 492 -5.24 -17.92 2.54
N VAL A 493 -5.79 -16.80 2.05
CA VAL A 493 -6.66 -15.88 2.79
C VAL A 493 -7.89 -16.59 3.36
N ALA A 494 -8.55 -17.43 2.57
CA ALA A 494 -9.69 -18.24 3.04
C ALA A 494 -9.29 -19.28 4.09
N LYS A 495 -8.11 -19.91 3.95
CA LYS A 495 -7.54 -20.84 4.96
C LYS A 495 -7.14 -20.11 6.25
N ALA A 496 -6.67 -18.87 6.13
CA ALA A 496 -6.43 -17.93 7.23
C ALA A 496 -7.72 -17.41 7.89
N ARG A 497 -8.89 -17.87 7.41
CA ARG A 497 -10.23 -17.64 7.95
C ARG A 497 -10.79 -16.24 7.71
N ALA A 498 -10.31 -15.49 6.72
CA ALA A 498 -11.02 -14.25 6.35
C ALA A 498 -12.46 -14.57 5.91
N ASP A 499 -13.41 -13.71 6.30
CA ASP A 499 -14.82 -13.85 5.89
C ASP A 499 -15.05 -13.33 4.46
N HIS A 500 -14.13 -12.47 4.00
CA HIS A 500 -14.29 -11.72 2.77
C HIS A 500 -12.92 -11.44 2.11
N VAL A 501 -12.86 -11.44 0.79
CA VAL A 501 -11.68 -11.03 0.00
C VAL A 501 -12.11 -10.04 -1.09
N THR A 502 -11.37 -8.93 -1.24
CA THR A 502 -11.56 -8.00 -2.34
C THR A 502 -10.43 -8.17 -3.36
N ILE A 503 -10.75 -8.35 -4.63
CA ILE A 503 -9.80 -8.31 -5.74
C ILE A 503 -9.92 -6.95 -6.44
N ALA A 504 -8.92 -6.09 -6.28
CA ALA A 504 -8.90 -4.76 -6.87
C ALA A 504 -8.15 -4.73 -8.21
N GLY A 505 -8.78 -4.20 -9.25
CA GLY A 505 -8.12 -3.98 -10.55
C GLY A 505 -7.22 -2.75 -10.58
N PHE A 506 -6.25 -2.73 -11.48
CA PHE A 506 -5.30 -1.61 -11.66
C PHE A 506 -6.01 -0.26 -12.00
N GLU A 507 -7.22 -0.31 -12.56
CA GLU A 507 -8.06 0.88 -12.83
C GLU A 507 -8.59 1.60 -11.58
N GLY A 508 -8.24 1.12 -10.37
CA GLY A 508 -8.60 1.76 -9.10
C GLY A 508 -8.15 3.23 -9.01
N GLY A 509 -8.98 4.08 -8.41
CA GLY A 509 -8.63 5.49 -8.18
C GLY A 509 -7.61 5.69 -7.05
N THR A 510 -6.97 6.86 -7.02
CA THR A 510 -6.10 7.27 -5.91
C THR A 510 -6.07 8.79 -5.75
N GLY A 511 -5.92 9.27 -4.51
CA GLY A 511 -5.70 10.69 -4.22
C GLY A 511 -4.26 11.14 -4.51
N ALA A 512 -3.29 10.25 -4.29
CA ALA A 512 -1.87 10.49 -4.52
C ALA A 512 -1.11 9.16 -4.74
N SER A 513 -0.36 9.08 -5.83
CA SER A 513 0.46 7.92 -6.21
C SER A 513 1.53 8.34 -7.23
N PRO A 514 2.70 7.68 -7.27
CA PRO A 514 3.63 7.82 -8.38
C PRO A 514 2.96 7.45 -9.71
N LEU A 515 3.23 8.23 -10.76
CA LEU A 515 2.68 7.99 -12.09
C LEU A 515 3.07 6.62 -12.66
N THR A 516 4.30 6.17 -12.39
CA THR A 516 4.80 4.85 -12.78
C THR A 516 3.92 3.72 -12.24
N SER A 517 3.41 3.84 -11.01
CA SER A 517 2.61 2.79 -10.39
C SER A 517 1.17 2.80 -10.85
N ILE A 518 0.62 3.97 -11.18
CA ILE A 518 -0.71 4.09 -11.80
C ILE A 518 -0.75 3.40 -13.17
N LYS A 519 0.35 3.47 -13.92
CA LYS A 519 0.43 2.95 -15.29
C LYS A 519 0.90 1.51 -15.41
N HIS A 520 1.85 1.11 -14.57
CA HIS A 520 2.66 -0.09 -14.81
C HIS A 520 2.62 -1.10 -13.66
N ALA A 521 1.64 -1.04 -12.76
CA ALA A 521 1.53 -1.99 -11.66
C ALA A 521 0.09 -2.44 -11.42
N GLY A 522 -0.08 -3.76 -11.24
CA GLY A 522 -1.38 -4.42 -11.14
C GLY A 522 -1.94 -4.82 -12.51
N SER A 523 -2.90 -5.74 -12.48
CA SER A 523 -3.58 -6.29 -13.65
C SER A 523 -5.06 -5.91 -13.70
N PRO A 524 -5.74 -6.06 -14.85
CA PRO A 524 -7.20 -5.95 -14.95
C PRO A 524 -7.89 -6.86 -13.93
N TRP A 525 -8.98 -6.39 -13.31
CA TRP A 525 -9.67 -7.16 -12.28
C TRP A 525 -10.32 -8.43 -12.85
N GLU A 526 -10.67 -8.43 -14.14
CA GLU A 526 -11.27 -9.57 -14.82
C GLU A 526 -10.38 -10.80 -14.63
N ILE A 527 -9.06 -10.65 -14.85
CA ILE A 527 -8.06 -11.72 -14.72
C ILE A 527 -8.04 -12.28 -13.29
N GLY A 528 -7.74 -11.42 -12.31
CA GLY A 528 -7.59 -11.83 -10.92
C GLY A 528 -8.88 -12.35 -10.29
N LEU A 529 -10.04 -11.81 -10.69
CA LEU A 529 -11.35 -12.28 -10.21
C LEU A 529 -11.63 -13.69 -10.70
N ALA A 530 -11.45 -13.95 -12.00
CA ALA A 530 -11.67 -15.27 -12.57
C ALA A 530 -10.71 -16.30 -11.95
N GLU A 531 -9.42 -15.97 -11.84
CA GLU A 531 -8.42 -16.84 -11.22
C GLU A 531 -8.77 -17.15 -9.76
N THR A 532 -9.20 -16.12 -9.00
CA THR A 532 -9.64 -16.28 -7.60
C THR A 532 -10.85 -17.19 -7.50
N HIS A 533 -11.88 -16.97 -8.30
CA HIS A 533 -13.09 -17.78 -8.30
C HIS A 533 -12.77 -19.24 -8.65
N GLN A 534 -12.07 -19.46 -9.77
CA GLN A 534 -11.68 -20.79 -10.23
C GLN A 534 -10.87 -21.54 -9.18
N THR A 535 -9.87 -20.88 -8.59
CA THR A 535 -9.03 -21.48 -7.54
C THR A 535 -9.84 -21.83 -6.30
N LEU A 536 -10.67 -20.91 -5.78
CA LEU A 536 -11.47 -21.16 -4.59
C LEU A 536 -12.50 -22.28 -4.78
N VAL A 537 -13.07 -22.43 -5.99
CA VAL A 537 -13.96 -23.56 -6.32
C VAL A 537 -13.16 -24.86 -6.33
N ARG A 538 -12.00 -24.89 -7.01
CA ARG A 538 -11.13 -26.07 -7.07
C ARG A 538 -10.69 -26.55 -5.68
N GLU A 539 -10.32 -25.61 -4.80
CA GLU A 539 -9.85 -25.90 -3.45
C GLU A 539 -10.98 -26.13 -2.42
N ARG A 540 -12.25 -26.11 -2.85
CA ARG A 540 -13.44 -26.26 -1.97
C ARG A 540 -13.53 -25.22 -0.85
N LEU A 541 -13.12 -23.99 -1.15
CA LEU A 541 -13.13 -22.86 -0.22
C LEU A 541 -14.16 -21.78 -0.58
N ARG A 542 -14.71 -21.82 -1.80
CA ARG A 542 -15.56 -20.75 -2.35
C ARG A 542 -16.83 -20.46 -1.53
N SER A 543 -17.43 -21.49 -0.91
CA SER A 543 -18.65 -21.36 -0.10
C SER A 543 -18.45 -20.56 1.19
N ARG A 544 -17.22 -20.51 1.71
CA ARG A 544 -16.87 -19.96 3.03
C ARG A 544 -16.44 -18.49 3.02
N ILE A 545 -16.26 -17.90 1.85
CA ILE A 545 -15.70 -16.55 1.71
C ILE A 545 -16.49 -15.74 0.67
N VAL A 546 -16.82 -14.50 1.03
CA VAL A 546 -17.39 -13.53 0.08
C VAL A 546 -16.28 -12.99 -0.81
N VAL A 547 -16.47 -13.04 -2.13
CA VAL A 547 -15.53 -12.47 -3.10
C VAL A 547 -16.09 -11.15 -3.63
N GLN A 548 -15.47 -10.04 -3.26
CA GLN A 548 -15.75 -8.73 -3.82
C GLN A 548 -14.76 -8.39 -4.93
N VAL A 549 -15.22 -7.63 -5.92
CA VAL A 549 -14.36 -7.00 -6.92
C VAL A 549 -14.50 -5.47 -6.91
N ASP A 550 -13.41 -4.76 -7.13
CA ASP A 550 -13.43 -3.32 -7.40
C ASP A 550 -12.40 -2.92 -8.48
N GLY A 551 -12.47 -1.67 -8.95
CA GLY A 551 -11.59 -1.14 -9.99
C GLY A 551 -12.36 -0.80 -11.27
N GLY A 552 -12.68 0.48 -11.46
CA GLY A 552 -13.30 0.93 -12.71
C GLY A 552 -14.74 0.45 -12.95
N PHE A 553 -15.50 0.06 -11.92
CA PHE A 553 -16.95 -0.22 -12.03
C PHE A 553 -17.74 1.07 -12.19
N ARG A 554 -18.64 1.11 -13.18
CA ARG A 554 -19.38 2.31 -13.59
C ARG A 554 -20.86 2.04 -13.84
N THR A 555 -21.20 0.89 -14.43
CA THR A 555 -22.57 0.55 -14.90
C THR A 555 -23.06 -0.79 -14.34
N GLY A 556 -24.35 -1.09 -14.53
CA GLY A 556 -24.94 -2.38 -14.19
C GLY A 556 -24.38 -3.52 -15.05
N ARG A 557 -24.00 -3.25 -16.30
CA ARG A 557 -23.26 -4.21 -17.14
C ARG A 557 -21.93 -4.65 -16.51
N ASP A 558 -21.16 -3.73 -15.92
CA ASP A 558 -19.91 -4.10 -15.22
C ASP A 558 -20.20 -5.08 -14.07
N VAL A 559 -21.25 -4.82 -13.29
CA VAL A 559 -21.70 -5.67 -12.16
C VAL A 559 -22.06 -7.07 -12.65
N VAL A 560 -22.85 -7.18 -13.71
CA VAL A 560 -23.23 -8.49 -14.27
C VAL A 560 -22.02 -9.26 -14.77
N ILE A 561 -21.06 -8.62 -15.46
CA ILE A 561 -19.82 -9.29 -15.87
C ILE A 561 -19.02 -9.77 -14.66
N GLY A 562 -18.87 -8.93 -13.62
CA GLY A 562 -18.21 -9.34 -12.39
C GLY A 562 -18.92 -10.52 -11.71
N ALA A 563 -20.25 -10.55 -11.69
CA ALA A 563 -21.01 -11.68 -11.17
C ALA A 563 -20.73 -12.96 -11.97
N LEU A 564 -20.83 -12.90 -13.30
CA LEU A 564 -20.57 -14.05 -14.18
C LEU A 564 -19.13 -14.58 -14.05
N LEU A 565 -18.16 -13.71 -13.78
CA LEU A 565 -16.77 -14.10 -13.49
C LEU A 565 -16.53 -14.59 -12.05
N GLY A 566 -17.50 -14.40 -11.14
CA GLY A 566 -17.50 -15.06 -9.83
C GLY A 566 -17.63 -14.18 -8.59
N ALA A 567 -17.87 -12.87 -8.73
CA ALA A 567 -18.02 -11.96 -7.59
C ALA A 567 -19.41 -12.03 -6.93
N ASP A 568 -19.43 -11.91 -5.59
CA ASP A 568 -20.63 -11.78 -4.76
C ASP A 568 -21.00 -10.30 -4.49
N GLU A 569 -19.98 -9.44 -4.37
CA GLU A 569 -20.09 -8.01 -3.99
C GLU A 569 -19.23 -7.11 -4.89
N PHE A 570 -19.55 -5.81 -4.92
CA PHE A 570 -18.97 -4.85 -5.87
C PHE A 570 -18.59 -3.53 -5.19
N GLY A 571 -17.36 -3.07 -5.42
CA GLY A 571 -16.83 -1.80 -4.90
C GLY A 571 -16.80 -0.70 -5.95
N PHE A 572 -17.34 0.47 -5.61
CA PHE A 572 -17.40 1.65 -6.47
C PHE A 572 -16.73 2.85 -5.81
N ALA A 573 -15.71 3.43 -6.45
CA ALA A 573 -14.98 4.58 -5.91
C ALA A 573 -15.23 5.86 -6.73
N THR A 574 -14.72 5.88 -7.96
CA THR A 574 -14.72 7.09 -8.78
C THR A 574 -16.11 7.53 -9.22
N ALA A 575 -16.99 6.60 -9.62
CA ALA A 575 -18.34 6.91 -10.06
C ALA A 575 -19.21 7.58 -8.97
N PRO A 576 -19.29 7.07 -7.72
CA PRO A 576 -20.03 7.75 -6.66
C PRO A 576 -19.39 9.09 -6.27
N LEU A 577 -18.07 9.28 -6.39
CA LEU A 577 -17.46 10.61 -6.25
C LEU A 577 -17.88 11.57 -7.37
N ILE A 578 -18.03 11.10 -8.61
CA ILE A 578 -18.55 11.91 -9.72
C ILE A 578 -20.01 12.26 -9.47
N ALA A 579 -20.82 11.31 -9.03
CA ALA A 579 -22.21 11.55 -8.63
C ALA A 579 -22.31 12.61 -7.52
N ALA A 580 -21.37 12.59 -6.57
CA ALA A 580 -21.25 13.60 -5.51
C ALA A 580 -20.65 14.94 -5.98
N GLY A 581 -20.06 15.04 -7.18
CA GLY A 581 -19.63 16.31 -7.77
C GLY A 581 -18.23 16.35 -8.38
N CYS A 582 -17.44 15.27 -8.33
CA CYS A 582 -16.11 15.24 -8.96
C CYS A 582 -16.18 15.47 -10.48
N ILE A 583 -15.29 16.31 -11.01
CA ILE A 583 -15.20 16.67 -12.43
C ILE A 583 -13.95 16.11 -13.14
N MET A 584 -13.26 15.16 -12.50
CA MET A 584 -12.10 14.45 -13.05
C MET A 584 -10.87 15.32 -13.45
N MET A 585 -10.61 16.39 -12.70
CA MET A 585 -9.46 17.29 -12.93
C MET A 585 -8.08 16.64 -12.63
N ARG A 586 -8.04 15.54 -11.86
CA ARG A 586 -6.82 14.80 -11.47
C ARG A 586 -5.77 15.62 -10.71
N LYS A 587 -6.20 16.60 -9.92
CA LYS A 587 -5.35 17.42 -9.01
C LYS A 587 -5.57 17.13 -7.53
N CYS A 588 -6.05 15.93 -7.20
CA CYS A 588 -6.41 15.51 -5.85
C CYS A 588 -5.26 15.66 -4.83
N HIS A 589 -4.03 15.42 -5.26
CA HIS A 589 -2.80 15.52 -4.47
C HIS A 589 -2.37 16.96 -4.18
N LEU A 590 -2.83 17.94 -4.95
CA LEU A 590 -2.42 19.34 -4.81
C LEU A 590 -3.23 20.12 -3.76
N ASN A 591 -4.28 19.52 -3.21
CA ASN A 591 -5.24 20.20 -2.32
C ASN A 591 -6.09 21.29 -3.00
N THR A 592 -6.07 21.38 -4.33
CA THR A 592 -6.73 22.45 -5.10
C THR A 592 -8.01 21.97 -5.80
N CYS A 593 -8.79 21.09 -5.17
CA CYS A 593 -10.00 20.56 -5.77
C CYS A 593 -11.06 21.67 -5.94
N PRO A 594 -11.50 22.00 -7.17
CA PRO A 594 -12.36 23.17 -7.40
C PRO A 594 -13.80 23.00 -6.89
N VAL A 595 -14.19 21.77 -6.57
CA VAL A 595 -15.55 21.35 -6.21
C VAL A 595 -15.64 20.78 -4.79
N GLY A 596 -14.62 21.01 -3.96
CA GLY A 596 -14.66 20.64 -2.54
C GLY A 596 -14.60 19.13 -2.24
N VAL A 597 -14.31 18.27 -3.21
CA VAL A 597 -14.27 16.80 -3.02
C VAL A 597 -12.94 16.32 -2.44
N ALA A 598 -11.82 16.63 -3.10
CA ALA A 598 -10.50 16.08 -2.76
C ALA A 598 -9.55 17.16 -2.19
N THR A 599 -10.01 17.91 -1.20
CA THR A 599 -9.29 19.03 -0.58
C THR A 599 -9.64 19.15 0.91
N GLN A 600 -8.67 19.62 1.69
CA GLN A 600 -8.82 20.05 3.08
C GLN A 600 -8.83 21.57 3.22
N ASP A 601 -8.67 22.32 2.11
CA ASP A 601 -8.80 23.77 2.11
C ASP A 601 -10.24 24.18 2.47
N PRO A 602 -10.47 24.95 3.55
CA PRO A 602 -11.81 25.29 4.02
C PRO A 602 -12.59 26.19 3.04
N VAL A 603 -11.91 27.01 2.22
CA VAL A 603 -12.55 27.83 1.19
C VAL A 603 -13.03 26.96 0.05
N LEU A 604 -12.22 25.98 -0.37
CA LEU A 604 -12.60 25.06 -1.44
C LEU A 604 -13.64 24.03 -0.99
N ARG A 605 -13.60 23.58 0.26
CA ARG A 605 -14.61 22.67 0.85
C ARG A 605 -16.02 23.25 0.83
N LYS A 606 -16.16 24.57 1.04
CA LYS A 606 -17.46 25.28 0.92
C LYS A 606 -18.10 25.17 -0.48
N ARG A 607 -17.35 24.77 -1.51
CA ARG A 607 -17.85 24.55 -2.87
C ARG A 607 -18.44 23.15 -3.08
N PHE A 608 -18.38 22.27 -2.08
CA PHE A 608 -18.98 20.95 -2.17
C PHE A 608 -20.51 21.05 -2.16
N THR A 609 -21.15 20.51 -3.19
CA THR A 609 -22.61 20.54 -3.37
C THR A 609 -23.23 19.15 -3.47
N GLY A 610 -22.44 18.09 -3.23
CA GLY A 610 -22.91 16.72 -3.24
C GLY A 610 -23.90 16.44 -2.11
N GLN A 611 -24.94 15.66 -2.42
CA GLN A 611 -25.96 15.25 -1.46
C GLN A 611 -26.03 13.72 -1.41
N PRO A 612 -26.41 13.11 -0.28
CA PRO A 612 -26.57 11.66 -0.19
C PRO A 612 -27.49 11.10 -1.27
N GLU A 613 -28.55 11.82 -1.62
CA GLU A 613 -29.54 11.47 -2.63
C GLU A 613 -28.92 11.26 -4.02
N HIS A 614 -27.90 12.04 -4.39
CA HIS A 614 -27.23 11.86 -5.68
C HIS A 614 -26.53 10.50 -5.75
N VAL A 615 -25.93 10.06 -4.64
CA VAL A 615 -25.22 8.79 -4.55
C VAL A 615 -26.22 7.63 -4.48
N ILE A 616 -27.31 7.81 -3.73
CA ILE A 616 -28.43 6.87 -3.65
C ILE A 616 -29.02 6.62 -5.04
N ASN A 617 -29.37 7.68 -5.77
CA ASN A 617 -29.93 7.59 -7.11
C ASN A 617 -29.00 6.82 -8.05
N TYR A 618 -27.69 7.12 -8.01
CA TYR A 618 -26.70 6.38 -8.81
C TYR A 618 -26.74 4.87 -8.54
N PHE A 619 -26.70 4.44 -7.28
CA PHE A 619 -26.70 3.02 -6.95
C PHE A 619 -28.01 2.32 -7.30
N PHE A 620 -29.16 3.00 -7.15
CA PHE A 620 -30.44 2.44 -7.60
C PHE A 620 -30.53 2.35 -9.12
N PHE A 621 -29.97 3.30 -9.87
CA PHE A 621 -29.91 3.18 -11.33
C PHE A 621 -29.07 2.00 -11.79
N VAL A 622 -27.90 1.80 -11.17
CA VAL A 622 -27.04 0.63 -11.42
C VAL A 622 -27.77 -0.66 -11.06
N ALA A 623 -28.43 -0.72 -9.90
CA ALA A 623 -29.18 -1.90 -9.47
C ALA A 623 -30.36 -2.21 -10.41
N GLU A 624 -31.07 -1.20 -10.91
CA GLU A 624 -32.17 -1.41 -11.84
C GLU A 624 -31.66 -1.92 -13.21
N GLU A 625 -30.54 -1.40 -13.71
CA GLU A 625 -29.88 -1.94 -14.92
C GLU A 625 -29.47 -3.41 -14.71
N VAL A 626 -28.96 -3.76 -13.52
CA VAL A 626 -28.65 -5.15 -13.17
C VAL A 626 -29.92 -6.02 -13.24
N ARG A 627 -31.06 -5.56 -12.72
CA ARG A 627 -32.32 -6.31 -12.77
C ARG A 627 -32.82 -6.52 -14.19
N GLU A 628 -32.76 -5.47 -15.02
CA GLU A 628 -33.11 -5.55 -16.45
C GLU A 628 -32.25 -6.61 -17.16
N LEU A 629 -30.94 -6.64 -16.87
CA LEU A 629 -30.02 -7.64 -17.41
C LEU A 629 -30.32 -9.04 -16.87
N MET A 630 -30.51 -9.21 -15.56
CA MET A 630 -30.91 -10.49 -14.95
C MET A 630 -32.17 -11.06 -15.59
N ALA A 631 -33.20 -10.23 -15.76
CA ALA A 631 -34.46 -10.58 -16.40
C ALA A 631 -34.24 -11.11 -17.82
N SER A 632 -33.47 -10.38 -18.64
CA SER A 632 -33.18 -10.76 -20.02
C SER A 632 -32.32 -12.04 -20.13
N LEU A 633 -31.46 -12.28 -19.15
CA LEU A 633 -30.62 -13.50 -19.06
C LEU A 633 -31.35 -14.69 -18.43
N GLY A 634 -32.57 -14.49 -17.90
CA GLY A 634 -33.38 -15.54 -17.31
C GLY A 634 -32.98 -15.96 -15.89
N TYR A 635 -32.42 -15.03 -15.10
CA TYR A 635 -32.04 -15.23 -13.70
C TYR A 635 -33.00 -14.49 -12.76
N ARG A 636 -33.39 -15.10 -11.64
CA ARG A 636 -34.31 -14.49 -10.65
C ARG A 636 -33.59 -13.92 -9.44
N SER A 637 -32.50 -14.56 -9.02
CA SER A 637 -31.65 -14.11 -7.91
C SER A 637 -30.20 -13.91 -8.36
N PHE A 638 -29.47 -13.00 -7.70
CA PHE A 638 -28.08 -12.68 -8.03
C PHE A 638 -27.19 -13.92 -8.00
N ASN A 639 -27.40 -14.77 -6.99
CA ASN A 639 -26.57 -15.95 -6.74
C ASN A 639 -26.63 -16.96 -7.89
N GLU A 640 -27.71 -16.98 -8.68
CA GLU A 640 -27.78 -17.83 -9.87
C GLU A 640 -26.78 -17.40 -10.97
N MET A 641 -26.37 -16.14 -11.01
CA MET A 641 -25.39 -15.61 -11.97
C MET A 641 -23.95 -15.86 -11.57
N VAL A 642 -23.67 -16.00 -10.26
CA VAL A 642 -22.30 -16.02 -9.75
C VAL A 642 -21.52 -17.19 -10.35
N GLY A 643 -20.42 -16.89 -11.06
CA GLY A 643 -19.54 -17.89 -11.67
C GLY A 643 -20.08 -18.56 -12.94
N GLN A 644 -21.15 -18.03 -13.54
CA GLN A 644 -21.69 -18.54 -14.81
C GLN A 644 -20.91 -18.00 -16.03
N SER A 645 -19.59 -18.19 -16.02
CA SER A 645 -18.66 -17.65 -17.02
C SER A 645 -18.95 -18.10 -18.45
N GLN A 646 -19.66 -19.23 -18.63
CA GLN A 646 -20.07 -19.72 -19.95
C GLN A 646 -21.06 -18.77 -20.67
N MET A 647 -21.70 -17.85 -19.94
CA MET A 647 -22.54 -16.78 -20.49
C MET A 647 -21.75 -15.65 -21.13
N LEU A 648 -20.43 -15.65 -20.98
CA LEU A 648 -19.55 -14.70 -21.64
C LEU A 648 -19.01 -15.30 -22.93
N ASP A 649 -18.87 -14.45 -23.93
CA ASP A 649 -18.20 -14.75 -25.18
C ASP A 649 -17.30 -13.59 -25.59
N GLN A 650 -16.41 -13.83 -26.53
CA GLN A 650 -15.68 -12.76 -27.19
C GLN A 650 -16.60 -12.07 -28.21
N GLN A 651 -16.62 -10.74 -28.23
CA GLN A 651 -17.23 -10.02 -29.36
C GLN A 651 -16.46 -10.33 -30.64
N ALA A 652 -17.18 -10.63 -31.73
CA ALA A 652 -16.59 -10.74 -33.05
C ALA A 652 -16.06 -9.37 -33.50
N LEU A 653 -14.81 -9.07 -33.14
CA LEU A 653 -14.15 -7.79 -33.46
C LEU A 653 -13.59 -7.86 -34.88
N VAL A 654 -14.45 -7.57 -35.86
CA VAL A 654 -14.08 -7.61 -37.29
C VAL A 654 -13.13 -6.46 -37.67
N ALA A 655 -13.09 -5.35 -36.91
CA ALA A 655 -12.46 -4.10 -37.34
C ALA A 655 -11.00 -3.84 -36.91
N HIS A 656 -10.58 -4.15 -35.66
CA HIS A 656 -9.23 -3.76 -35.19
C HIS A 656 -8.18 -4.86 -35.40
N TRP A 657 -7.13 -4.56 -36.17
CA TRP A 657 -6.13 -5.55 -36.61
C TRP A 657 -5.31 -6.19 -35.47
N LYS A 658 -5.05 -5.48 -34.35
CA LYS A 658 -4.40 -6.06 -33.15
C LYS A 658 -5.33 -6.88 -32.27
N ALA A 659 -6.66 -6.74 -32.43
CA ALA A 659 -7.62 -7.55 -31.69
C ALA A 659 -7.72 -8.97 -32.29
N LYS A 660 -7.23 -9.17 -33.52
CA LYS A 660 -7.09 -10.48 -34.17
C LYS A 660 -6.00 -11.27 -33.44
N GLY A 661 -6.42 -12.25 -32.63
CA GLY A 661 -5.52 -13.09 -31.83
C GLY A 661 -5.70 -12.97 -30.31
N LEU A 662 -6.59 -12.10 -29.82
CA LEU A 662 -6.99 -12.12 -28.42
C LEU A 662 -7.72 -13.44 -28.10
N ASP A 663 -7.25 -14.15 -27.07
CA ASP A 663 -7.89 -15.35 -26.53
C ASP A 663 -8.21 -15.16 -25.04
N PHE A 664 -9.48 -15.42 -24.70
CA PHE A 664 -10.05 -15.32 -23.35
C PHE A 664 -10.45 -16.69 -22.78
N SER A 665 -10.12 -17.79 -23.45
CA SER A 665 -10.52 -19.15 -23.06
C SER A 665 -10.16 -19.49 -21.61
N LYS A 666 -8.96 -19.11 -21.16
CA LYS A 666 -8.49 -19.28 -19.76
C LYS A 666 -9.35 -18.49 -18.76
N LEU A 667 -9.76 -17.28 -19.14
CA LEU A 667 -10.59 -16.40 -18.33
C LEU A 667 -12.02 -16.94 -18.18
N PHE A 668 -12.61 -17.43 -19.26
CA PHE A 668 -13.98 -17.94 -19.27
C PHE A 668 -14.12 -19.38 -18.80
N TYR A 669 -13.00 -20.04 -18.48
CA TYR A 669 -13.02 -21.42 -17.99
C TYR A 669 -13.90 -21.56 -16.74
N LYS A 670 -14.91 -22.43 -16.84
CA LYS A 670 -15.82 -22.74 -15.74
C LYS A 670 -15.29 -23.90 -14.93
N GLN A 671 -14.78 -23.62 -13.72
CA GLN A 671 -14.32 -24.65 -12.82
C GLN A 671 -15.48 -25.57 -12.39
N LYS A 672 -15.29 -26.90 -12.50
CA LYS A 672 -16.28 -27.88 -12.07
C LYS A 672 -16.32 -27.96 -10.53
N ALA A 673 -17.48 -27.72 -9.95
CA ALA A 673 -17.74 -27.90 -8.52
C ALA A 673 -18.07 -29.37 -8.19
N GLU A 674 -17.76 -29.79 -6.96
CA GLU A 674 -18.15 -31.10 -6.45
C GLU A 674 -19.62 -31.15 -6.02
N LYS A 675 -20.17 -32.37 -5.89
CA LYS A 675 -21.57 -32.55 -5.50
C LYS A 675 -21.81 -31.97 -4.11
N GLY A 676 -22.76 -31.05 -4.00
CA GLY A 676 -23.11 -30.37 -2.75
C GLY A 676 -22.31 -29.09 -2.48
N GLN A 677 -21.31 -28.76 -3.30
CA GLN A 677 -20.55 -27.53 -3.20
C GLN A 677 -21.25 -26.38 -3.92
N THR A 678 -21.41 -25.25 -3.24
CA THR A 678 -21.82 -23.98 -3.86
C THR A 678 -20.59 -23.25 -4.44
N ILE A 679 -20.81 -22.52 -5.54
CA ILE A 679 -19.77 -21.69 -6.21
C ILE A 679 -19.87 -20.21 -5.83
N TYR A 680 -20.68 -19.89 -4.83
CA TYR A 680 -20.88 -18.57 -4.25
C TYR A 680 -20.87 -18.69 -2.72
N HIS A 681 -20.78 -17.56 -2.00
CA HIS A 681 -20.76 -17.59 -0.54
C HIS A 681 -22.09 -18.09 0.04
N SER A 682 -22.03 -19.15 0.84
CA SER A 682 -23.21 -19.78 1.47
C SER A 682 -22.99 -20.23 2.91
N GLU A 683 -21.77 -20.13 3.44
CA GLU A 683 -21.39 -20.61 4.76
C GLU A 683 -20.50 -19.60 5.47
N THR A 684 -20.60 -19.52 6.80
CA THR A 684 -19.74 -18.64 7.60
C THR A 684 -18.46 -19.34 8.07
N GLN A 685 -17.43 -18.55 8.31
CA GLN A 685 -16.17 -19.02 8.89
C GLN A 685 -16.32 -19.30 10.40
N ASN A 686 -15.83 -20.45 10.87
CA ASN A 686 -15.57 -20.65 12.31
C ASN A 686 -14.22 -20.01 12.68
N HIS A 687 -14.19 -19.09 13.63
CA HIS A 687 -12.98 -18.36 14.05
C HIS A 687 -12.35 -18.92 15.35
N HIS A 688 -12.94 -19.95 15.94
CA HIS A 688 -12.48 -20.62 17.17
C HIS A 688 -12.36 -19.70 18.39
N LEU A 689 -13.27 -18.72 18.50
CA LEU A 689 -13.25 -17.70 19.56
C LEU A 689 -13.88 -18.15 20.89
N GLU A 690 -14.33 -19.41 20.98
CA GLU A 690 -15.05 -19.90 22.16
C GLU A 690 -14.14 -20.29 23.33
N LYS A 691 -12.87 -20.59 23.03
CA LYS A 691 -11.88 -21.08 24.02
C LYS A 691 -10.74 -20.08 24.27
N VAL A 692 -10.91 -18.83 23.87
CA VAL A 692 -9.88 -17.80 24.07
C VAL A 692 -9.85 -17.36 25.53
N LEU A 693 -8.65 -17.02 26.02
CA LEU A 693 -8.44 -16.61 27.42
C LEU A 693 -9.33 -15.42 27.82
N ASP A 694 -9.61 -14.50 26.89
CA ASP A 694 -10.45 -13.34 27.15
C ASP A 694 -11.86 -13.67 27.64
N ARG A 695 -12.41 -14.85 27.34
CA ARG A 695 -13.72 -15.25 27.90
C ARG A 695 -13.67 -15.32 29.42
N GLU A 696 -12.57 -15.83 29.97
CA GLU A 696 -12.32 -15.85 31.41
C GLU A 696 -12.03 -14.45 31.94
N LEU A 697 -11.21 -13.67 31.23
CA LEU A 697 -10.85 -12.30 31.64
C LEU A 697 -12.11 -11.40 31.72
N ILE A 698 -13.00 -11.49 30.74
CA ILE A 698 -14.28 -10.75 30.71
C ILE A 698 -15.16 -11.17 31.87
N ALA A 699 -15.32 -12.47 32.11
CA ALA A 699 -16.13 -12.97 33.23
C ALA A 699 -15.64 -12.45 34.58
N LYS A 700 -14.32 -12.43 34.81
CA LYS A 700 -13.70 -11.87 36.02
C LYS A 700 -13.78 -10.34 36.08
N ALA A 701 -13.79 -9.67 34.93
CA ALA A 701 -13.87 -8.21 34.82
C ALA A 701 -15.28 -7.63 34.78
N GLN A 702 -16.34 -8.46 34.83
CA GLN A 702 -17.73 -8.02 34.71
C GLN A 702 -18.11 -6.85 35.64
N PRO A 703 -17.70 -6.82 36.93
CA PRO A 703 -18.00 -5.68 37.80
C PRO A 703 -17.40 -4.35 37.32
N ALA A 704 -16.24 -4.38 36.65
CA ALA A 704 -15.63 -3.20 36.06
C ALA A 704 -16.36 -2.76 34.79
N ILE A 705 -16.80 -3.72 33.97
CA ILE A 705 -17.50 -3.46 32.71
C ILE A 705 -18.91 -2.87 32.97
N ASP A 706 -19.62 -3.35 33.98
CA ASP A 706 -21.01 -2.92 34.23
C ASP A 706 -21.10 -1.56 34.93
N ARG A 707 -20.18 -1.28 35.86
CA ARG A 707 -20.28 -0.13 36.77
C ARG A 707 -18.96 0.58 37.08
N GLY A 708 -17.86 0.23 36.41
CA GLY A 708 -16.56 0.85 36.63
C GLY A 708 -15.89 0.50 37.96
N ALA A 709 -16.27 -0.61 38.61
CA ALA A 709 -15.66 -1.02 39.88
C ALA A 709 -14.22 -1.56 39.68
N PRO A 710 -13.24 -1.17 40.51
CA PRO A 710 -11.89 -1.73 40.44
C PRO A 710 -11.88 -3.24 40.71
N VAL A 711 -11.19 -4.00 39.87
CA VAL A 711 -11.00 -5.46 39.97
C VAL A 711 -9.54 -5.83 39.78
N LYS A 712 -9.08 -6.81 40.58
CA LYS A 712 -7.73 -7.37 40.47
C LYS A 712 -7.79 -8.89 40.60
N PHE A 713 -7.15 -9.59 39.67
CA PHE A 713 -7.13 -11.06 39.67
C PHE A 713 -5.91 -11.63 38.94
N GLU A 714 -5.66 -12.92 39.13
CA GLU A 714 -4.60 -13.66 38.46
C GLU A 714 -5.14 -14.60 37.36
N ALA A 715 -4.31 -14.88 36.37
CA ALA A 715 -4.55 -15.85 35.30
C ALA A 715 -3.23 -16.52 34.84
N GLU A 716 -3.30 -17.76 34.38
CA GLU A 716 -2.17 -18.41 33.70
C GLU A 716 -2.20 -18.09 32.20
N ILE A 717 -1.02 -18.02 31.58
CA ILE A 717 -0.90 -17.80 30.14
C ILE A 717 0.21 -18.66 29.54
N ASN A 718 -0.03 -19.18 28.33
CA ASN A 718 0.95 -19.90 27.53
C ASN A 718 0.94 -19.41 26.08
N ASN A 719 1.92 -19.88 25.29
CA ASN A 719 2.18 -19.36 23.96
C ASN A 719 1.03 -19.59 22.95
N THR A 720 0.07 -20.47 23.26
CA THR A 720 -1.12 -20.69 22.44
C THR A 720 -2.24 -19.67 22.73
N ASN A 721 -2.18 -18.97 23.88
CA ASN A 721 -3.06 -17.87 24.22
C ASN A 721 -2.64 -16.60 23.48
N ARG A 722 -3.09 -16.50 22.23
CA ARG A 722 -2.81 -15.36 21.33
C ARG A 722 -3.86 -14.27 21.52
N SER A 723 -3.47 -13.02 21.27
CA SER A 723 -4.32 -11.83 21.30
C SER A 723 -5.00 -11.59 22.65
N ALA A 724 -4.44 -12.11 23.75
CA ALA A 724 -5.03 -11.98 25.06
C ALA A 724 -5.20 -10.50 25.44
N GLY A 725 -6.41 -10.13 25.90
CA GLY A 725 -6.83 -8.77 26.24
C GLY A 725 -7.55 -8.01 25.12
N ALA A 726 -7.47 -8.47 23.87
CA ALA A 726 -8.08 -7.79 22.73
C ALA A 726 -9.61 -7.78 22.81
N MET A 727 -10.23 -8.90 23.17
CA MET A 727 -11.69 -9.02 23.27
C MET A 727 -12.22 -8.30 24.50
N LEU A 728 -11.53 -8.39 25.64
CA LEU A 728 -11.84 -7.58 26.82
C LEU A 728 -11.82 -6.08 26.48
N SER A 729 -10.81 -5.64 25.74
CA SER A 729 -10.68 -4.24 25.32
C SER A 729 -11.79 -3.81 24.36
N GLY A 730 -12.17 -4.68 23.43
CA GLY A 730 -13.34 -4.46 22.56
C GLY A 730 -14.64 -4.26 23.36
N VAL A 731 -14.86 -5.08 24.39
CA VAL A 731 -16.03 -4.94 25.28
C VAL A 731 -15.99 -3.60 26.04
N VAL A 732 -14.84 -3.22 26.61
CA VAL A 732 -14.68 -1.92 27.29
C VAL A 732 -14.92 -0.76 26.33
N ALA A 733 -14.34 -0.79 25.13
CA ALA A 733 -14.50 0.27 24.14
C ALA A 733 -15.95 0.39 23.62
N LYS A 734 -16.70 -0.71 23.52
CA LYS A 734 -18.14 -0.65 23.18
C LYS A 734 -18.98 0.08 24.24
N HIS A 735 -18.61 -0.03 25.51
CA HIS A 735 -19.34 0.62 26.61
C HIS A 735 -18.88 2.05 26.88
N TYR A 736 -17.57 2.29 26.83
CA TYR A 736 -16.95 3.52 27.32
C TYR A 736 -16.22 4.34 26.23
N GLY A 737 -16.24 3.89 24.98
CA GLY A 737 -15.49 4.52 23.89
C GLY A 737 -13.98 4.51 24.12
N HIS A 738 -13.24 5.38 23.44
CA HIS A 738 -11.79 5.51 23.63
C HIS A 738 -11.41 6.13 24.99
N ALA A 739 -12.33 6.87 25.63
CA ALA A 739 -12.14 7.39 26.98
C ALA A 739 -11.92 6.25 28.00
N GLY A 740 -12.52 5.08 27.75
CA GLY A 740 -12.29 3.87 28.54
C GLY A 740 -12.63 4.02 30.02
N LEU A 741 -11.95 3.24 30.85
CA LEU A 741 -12.09 3.26 32.31
C LEU A 741 -10.97 4.08 32.96
N PRO A 742 -11.14 4.54 34.22
CA PRO A 742 -10.04 5.10 35.00
C PRO A 742 -8.83 4.15 35.04
N HIS A 743 -7.62 4.69 35.14
CA HIS A 743 -6.39 3.89 35.15
C HIS A 743 -6.41 2.82 36.25
N ASP A 744 -5.87 1.64 35.93
CA ASP A 744 -5.75 0.49 36.84
C ASP A 744 -7.10 -0.03 37.41
N THR A 745 -8.22 0.23 36.72
CA THR A 745 -9.55 -0.32 37.08
C THR A 745 -9.60 -1.83 36.90
N ILE A 746 -9.04 -2.36 35.81
CA ILE A 746 -8.90 -3.82 35.61
C ILE A 746 -7.42 -4.17 35.66
N GLN A 747 -6.99 -4.87 36.71
CA GLN A 747 -5.62 -5.33 36.87
C GLN A 747 -5.54 -6.85 36.77
N VAL A 748 -4.83 -7.33 35.76
CA VAL A 748 -4.61 -8.76 35.54
C VAL A 748 -3.14 -9.08 35.72
N HIS A 749 -2.84 -9.93 36.68
CA HIS A 749 -1.49 -10.49 36.84
C HIS A 749 -1.43 -11.85 36.14
N LEU A 750 -0.52 -12.00 35.18
CA LEU A 750 -0.38 -13.19 34.35
C LEU A 750 0.97 -13.86 34.60
N LYS A 751 0.98 -15.19 34.60
CA LYS A 751 2.20 -16.01 34.77
C LYS A 751 2.36 -16.95 33.58
N GLY A 752 3.54 -16.93 32.96
CA GLY A 752 3.93 -17.82 31.85
C GLY A 752 4.36 -17.08 30.58
N THR A 753 4.29 -17.74 29.43
CA THR A 753 4.74 -17.18 28.14
C THR A 753 3.54 -16.72 27.33
N ALA A 754 3.40 -15.44 27.02
CA ALA A 754 2.27 -14.96 26.23
C ALA A 754 2.47 -15.23 24.73
N GLY A 755 1.41 -15.69 24.06
CA GLY A 755 1.42 -15.86 22.61
C GLY A 755 1.50 -14.55 21.82
N GLN A 756 1.43 -14.64 20.49
CA GLN A 756 1.44 -13.48 19.61
C GLN A 756 0.35 -12.46 19.97
N ALA A 757 0.68 -11.17 19.81
CA ALA A 757 -0.25 -10.06 19.98
C ALA A 757 -0.83 -9.90 21.40
N PHE A 758 -0.06 -10.26 22.44
CA PHE A 758 -0.44 -10.03 23.83
C PHE A 758 -0.72 -8.54 24.10
N GLY A 759 -1.90 -8.25 24.66
CA GLY A 759 -2.35 -6.87 24.91
C GLY A 759 -2.59 -6.06 23.63
N ALA A 760 -2.90 -6.71 22.50
CA ALA A 760 -3.29 -6.01 21.28
C ALA A 760 -4.55 -5.15 21.52
N TRP A 761 -4.49 -3.88 21.11
CA TRP A 761 -5.52 -2.87 21.31
C TRP A 761 -6.01 -2.75 22.75
N LEU A 762 -5.10 -2.95 23.73
CA LEU A 762 -5.44 -2.87 25.15
C LEU A 762 -6.04 -1.49 25.48
N ALA A 763 -7.29 -1.48 25.96
CA ALA A 763 -8.05 -0.26 26.21
C ALA A 763 -7.62 0.44 27.51
N ARG A 764 -7.85 1.75 27.58
CA ARG A 764 -7.61 2.55 28.79
C ARG A 764 -8.34 1.98 30.00
N GLY A 765 -7.60 1.90 31.10
CA GLY A 765 -8.07 1.38 32.39
C GLY A 765 -7.77 -0.09 32.63
N ILE A 766 -7.24 -0.80 31.62
CA ILE A 766 -6.76 -2.18 31.75
C ILE A 766 -5.23 -2.17 31.92
N THR A 767 -4.75 -2.93 32.90
CA THR A 767 -3.34 -3.13 33.21
C THR A 767 -3.02 -4.62 33.22
N PHE A 768 -2.08 -5.04 32.39
CA PHE A 768 -1.52 -6.38 32.35
C PHE A 768 -0.10 -6.39 32.93
N ASP A 769 0.11 -7.18 33.99
CA ASP A 769 1.43 -7.47 34.57
C ASP A 769 1.79 -8.93 34.29
N LEU A 770 2.69 -9.15 33.33
CA LEU A 770 3.16 -10.47 32.92
C LEU A 770 4.49 -10.81 33.59
N GLU A 771 4.47 -11.81 34.47
CA GLU A 771 5.66 -12.48 34.96
C GLU A 771 6.01 -13.66 34.04
N GLY A 772 6.99 -13.44 33.17
CA GLY A 772 7.33 -14.32 32.07
C GLY A 772 7.87 -13.55 30.87
N GLU A 773 7.43 -13.91 29.68
CA GLU A 773 7.89 -13.32 28.41
C GLU A 773 6.75 -13.23 27.39
N GLY A 774 6.86 -12.32 26.41
CA GLY A 774 5.89 -12.18 25.32
C GLY A 774 6.53 -12.48 23.97
N ASN A 775 5.76 -13.06 23.04
CA ASN A 775 6.21 -13.22 21.66
C ASN A 775 6.10 -11.89 20.88
N ASP A 776 5.94 -11.93 19.56
CA ASP A 776 5.82 -10.76 18.69
C ASP A 776 4.51 -9.99 18.96
N TYR A 777 4.50 -8.72 18.53
CA TYR A 777 3.31 -7.86 18.51
C TYR A 777 2.73 -7.49 19.88
N VAL A 778 3.49 -7.62 20.97
CA VAL A 778 3.07 -7.16 22.30
C VAL A 778 2.63 -5.69 22.22
N GLY A 779 1.44 -5.38 22.74
CA GLY A 779 0.90 -4.01 22.71
C GLY A 779 0.60 -3.46 21.32
N LYS A 780 0.46 -4.31 20.30
CA LYS A 780 0.04 -3.91 18.95
C LYS A 780 -1.22 -3.03 19.00
N GLY A 781 -1.18 -1.84 18.42
CA GLY A 781 -2.32 -0.91 18.41
C GLY A 781 -2.77 -0.44 19.80
N LEU A 782 -1.87 -0.40 20.80
CA LEU A 782 -2.19 0.02 22.17
C LEU A 782 -3.05 1.29 22.21
N SER A 783 -4.13 1.24 22.98
CA SER A 783 -5.20 2.25 23.00
C SER A 783 -5.49 2.71 24.43
N GLY A 784 -4.42 3.04 25.17
CA GLY A 784 -4.47 3.62 26.52
C GLY A 784 -4.23 2.63 27.66
N GLY A 785 -4.13 1.33 27.37
CA GLY A 785 -3.81 0.30 28.37
C GLY A 785 -2.36 0.36 28.86
N LYS A 786 -2.07 -0.37 29.94
CA LYS A 786 -0.72 -0.52 30.51
C LYS A 786 -0.25 -1.96 30.44
N ILE A 787 0.96 -2.19 29.93
CA ILE A 787 1.57 -3.53 29.81
C ILE A 787 2.92 -3.52 30.52
N ILE A 788 3.11 -4.47 31.43
CA ILE A 788 4.36 -4.71 32.14
C ILE A 788 4.78 -6.15 31.82
N VAL A 789 6.03 -6.34 31.41
CA VAL A 789 6.61 -7.67 31.22
C VAL A 789 7.94 -7.74 31.94
N ARG A 790 8.07 -8.73 32.82
CA ARG A 790 9.28 -8.97 33.61
C ARG A 790 9.55 -10.46 33.74
N PRO A 791 10.80 -10.89 33.78
CA PRO A 791 11.11 -12.30 33.97
C PRO A 791 10.67 -12.80 35.35
N PRO A 792 10.46 -14.12 35.49
CA PRO A 792 10.18 -14.74 36.78
C PRO A 792 11.28 -14.43 37.80
N ALA A 793 10.90 -14.27 39.07
CA ALA A 793 11.85 -13.90 40.12
C ALA A 793 13.03 -14.91 40.29
N ILE A 794 12.80 -16.17 39.96
CA ILE A 794 13.76 -17.29 40.10
C ILE A 794 14.55 -17.52 38.78
N SER A 795 14.39 -16.66 37.78
CA SER A 795 15.07 -16.81 36.50
C SER A 795 16.58 -16.54 36.58
N GLY A 796 17.38 -17.36 35.89
CA GLY A 796 18.83 -17.17 35.73
C GLY A 796 19.21 -16.25 34.57
N ILE A 797 18.25 -15.69 33.84
CA ILE A 797 18.54 -14.79 32.72
C ILE A 797 19.08 -13.45 33.21
N VAL A 798 19.91 -12.83 32.38
CA VAL A 798 20.34 -11.43 32.53
C VAL A 798 19.41 -10.59 31.67
N PRO A 799 18.45 -9.85 32.25
CA PRO A 799 17.39 -9.17 31.49
C PRO A 799 17.93 -8.25 30.40
N GLU A 800 18.93 -7.43 30.72
CA GLU A 800 19.56 -6.48 29.81
C GLU A 800 20.33 -7.12 28.64
N GLN A 801 20.45 -8.44 28.60
CA GLN A 801 21.09 -9.21 27.52
C GLN A 801 20.14 -10.25 26.89
N SER A 802 18.89 -10.33 27.35
CA SER A 802 17.95 -11.38 26.96
C SER A 802 16.69 -10.79 26.35
N ILE A 803 16.21 -11.41 25.28
CA ILE A 803 14.93 -11.02 24.66
C ILE A 803 13.80 -11.34 25.63
N ILE A 804 12.95 -10.36 25.93
CA ILE A 804 11.77 -10.49 26.80
C ILE A 804 10.45 -10.31 26.03
N VAL A 805 10.50 -9.58 24.92
CA VAL A 805 9.40 -9.40 23.98
C VAL A 805 9.93 -9.50 22.54
N GLY A 806 9.12 -10.07 21.65
CA GLY A 806 9.51 -10.31 20.25
C GLY A 806 9.59 -9.06 19.37
N ASN A 807 9.23 -9.21 18.11
CA ASN A 807 9.33 -8.18 17.07
C ASN A 807 8.05 -7.34 16.95
N THR A 808 8.17 -6.18 16.29
CA THR A 808 7.01 -5.32 15.93
C THR A 808 6.14 -4.97 17.14
N VAL A 809 6.76 -4.89 18.32
CA VAL A 809 6.11 -4.52 19.58
C VAL A 809 5.62 -3.08 19.49
N MET A 810 4.41 -2.84 20.01
CA MET A 810 3.72 -1.54 19.98
C MET A 810 3.44 -1.01 18.57
N TYR A 811 3.31 -1.89 17.58
CA TYR A 811 3.04 -1.46 16.22
C TYR A 811 1.78 -0.60 16.11
N GLY A 812 1.95 0.65 15.67
CA GLY A 812 0.85 1.58 15.48
C GLY A 812 0.21 2.07 16.78
N ALA A 813 0.87 1.91 17.93
CA ALA A 813 0.33 2.30 19.22
C ALA A 813 -0.07 3.79 19.24
N ILE A 814 -1.21 4.10 19.86
CA ILE A 814 -1.82 5.44 19.84
C ILE A 814 -1.67 6.11 21.20
N GLU A 815 -1.87 5.34 22.26
CA GLU A 815 -1.72 5.80 23.64
C GLU A 815 -1.46 4.58 24.53
N GLY A 816 -0.93 4.80 25.73
CA GLY A 816 -0.75 3.79 26.76
C GLY A 816 0.70 3.72 27.21
N GLU A 817 0.98 2.78 28.11
CA GLU A 817 2.30 2.65 28.73
C GLU A 817 2.81 1.21 28.67
N CYS A 818 4.08 1.04 28.33
CA CYS A 818 4.75 -0.26 28.30
C CYS A 818 6.06 -0.24 29.10
N TYR A 819 6.28 -1.24 29.94
CA TYR A 819 7.48 -1.40 30.75
C TYR A 819 8.03 -2.83 30.59
N PHE A 820 9.14 -2.96 29.86
CA PHE A 820 9.72 -4.25 29.48
C PHE A 820 11.09 -4.43 30.12
N ARG A 821 11.19 -5.29 31.14
CA ARG A 821 12.47 -5.60 31.79
C ARG A 821 13.23 -6.65 30.98
N GLY A 822 13.84 -6.19 29.91
CA GLY A 822 14.72 -6.94 29.02
C GLY A 822 14.80 -6.32 27.62
N VAL A 823 15.31 -7.09 26.66
CA VAL A 823 15.53 -6.64 25.28
C VAL A 823 14.28 -6.91 24.42
N ALA A 824 13.89 -5.93 23.60
CA ALA A 824 12.90 -6.14 22.54
C ALA A 824 13.55 -6.56 21.22
N GLY A 825 12.83 -7.33 20.41
CA GLY A 825 13.26 -7.71 19.07
C GLY A 825 13.33 -6.55 18.06
N GLU A 826 13.26 -6.88 16.79
CA GLU A 826 13.31 -5.93 15.68
C GLU A 826 12.04 -5.06 15.62
N ARG A 827 12.17 -3.86 15.07
CA ARG A 827 11.06 -2.93 14.80
C ARG A 827 10.25 -2.57 16.06
N PHE A 828 10.91 -2.51 17.21
CA PHE A 828 10.31 -2.03 18.44
C PHE A 828 9.73 -0.62 18.26
N ALA A 829 8.49 -0.40 18.70
CA ALA A 829 7.75 0.85 18.57
C ALA A 829 7.60 1.37 17.13
N VAL A 830 7.60 0.48 16.14
CA VAL A 830 7.33 0.84 14.74
C VAL A 830 5.96 1.50 14.62
N ARG A 831 5.89 2.64 13.92
CA ARG A 831 4.65 3.44 13.79
C ARG A 831 4.01 3.87 15.13
N ASN A 832 4.73 3.88 16.25
CA ASN A 832 4.20 4.44 17.50
C ASN A 832 3.77 5.91 17.28
N SER A 833 2.58 6.24 17.74
CA SER A 833 1.85 7.49 17.47
C SER A 833 1.45 8.23 18.74
N GLY A 834 1.82 7.73 19.93
CA GLY A 834 1.53 8.41 21.19
C GLY A 834 1.76 7.60 22.45
N ALA A 835 2.06 6.30 22.36
CA ALA A 835 2.32 5.49 23.55
C ALA A 835 3.73 5.71 24.11
N VAL A 836 3.86 5.42 25.40
CA VAL A 836 5.10 5.54 26.18
C VAL A 836 5.68 4.16 26.42
N ALA A 837 6.99 4.00 26.25
CA ALA A 837 7.67 2.73 26.50
C ALA A 837 9.02 2.91 27.20
N VAL A 838 9.34 2.00 28.12
CA VAL A 838 10.70 1.81 28.66
C VAL A 838 11.12 0.36 28.46
N VAL A 839 12.29 0.16 27.86
CA VAL A 839 12.87 -1.15 27.53
C VAL A 839 14.38 -1.16 27.82
N GLU A 840 14.98 -2.32 28.07
CA GLU A 840 16.40 -2.45 28.44
C GLU A 840 17.33 -2.75 27.24
N GLY A 841 16.78 -2.83 26.03
CA GLY A 841 17.50 -2.93 24.77
C GLY A 841 16.54 -3.12 23.59
N ALA A 842 16.99 -2.90 22.36
CA ALA A 842 16.14 -3.07 21.17
C ALA A 842 16.94 -3.58 19.96
N GLY A 843 16.29 -4.36 19.08
CA GLY A 843 16.86 -4.82 17.82
C GLY A 843 16.99 -3.74 16.74
N ASP A 844 17.22 -4.18 15.50
CA ASP A 844 17.29 -3.29 14.33
C ASP A 844 15.93 -2.58 14.12
N HIS A 845 15.95 -1.41 13.49
CA HIS A 845 14.74 -0.66 13.10
C HIS A 845 13.85 -0.14 14.25
N CYS A 846 14.40 0.01 15.46
CA CYS A 846 13.68 0.62 16.58
C CYS A 846 13.20 2.04 16.25
N CYS A 847 11.97 2.37 16.66
CA CYS A 847 11.27 3.64 16.39
C CYS A 847 11.06 3.97 14.90
N GLU A 848 11.13 2.96 14.01
CA GLU A 848 10.89 3.18 12.58
C GLU A 848 9.46 3.73 12.33
N TYR A 849 9.34 4.78 11.53
CA TYR A 849 8.08 5.50 11.24
C TYR A 849 7.31 6.03 12.46
N MET A 850 7.93 6.17 13.64
CA MET A 850 7.26 6.74 14.81
C MET A 850 6.80 8.20 14.52
N THR A 851 5.55 8.52 14.87
CA THR A 851 4.91 9.84 14.66
C THR A 851 4.52 10.54 15.95
N GLY A 852 4.64 9.87 17.10
CA GLY A 852 4.31 10.40 18.41
C GLY A 852 4.67 9.42 19.52
N GLY A 853 4.58 9.87 20.77
CA GLY A 853 4.90 9.07 21.95
C GLY A 853 6.34 9.25 22.43
N ILE A 854 6.71 8.48 23.45
CA ILE A 854 8.03 8.55 24.08
C ILE A 854 8.61 7.14 24.25
N VAL A 855 9.82 6.92 23.78
CA VAL A 855 10.52 5.64 23.92
C VAL A 855 11.83 5.84 24.70
N VAL A 856 12.04 5.07 25.75
CA VAL A 856 13.28 5.06 26.52
C VAL A 856 13.93 3.68 26.37
N VAL A 857 15.16 3.66 25.84
CA VAL A 857 15.97 2.45 25.70
C VAL A 857 17.14 2.55 26.67
N LEU A 858 17.11 1.72 27.71
CA LEU A 858 18.13 1.67 28.75
C LEU A 858 19.30 0.76 28.38
N GLY A 859 19.59 0.52 27.10
CA GLY A 859 20.69 -0.37 26.70
C GLY A 859 20.97 -0.34 25.21
N LYS A 860 21.56 -1.42 24.69
CA LYS A 860 22.01 -1.50 23.28
C LYS A 860 20.83 -1.44 22.30
N THR A 861 21.09 -0.84 21.14
CA THR A 861 20.16 -0.75 20.01
C THR A 861 20.73 -1.41 18.76
N GLY A 862 19.87 -1.84 17.84
CA GLY A 862 20.27 -2.26 16.50
C GLY A 862 20.45 -1.10 15.51
N ARG A 863 20.71 -1.47 14.25
CA ARG A 863 20.93 -0.56 13.11
C ARG A 863 19.65 0.12 12.65
N ASN A 864 19.81 1.22 11.92
CA ASN A 864 18.73 1.95 11.26
C ASN A 864 17.65 2.47 12.24
N PHE A 865 18.07 2.79 13.47
CA PHE A 865 17.20 3.40 14.48
C PHE A 865 16.58 4.70 13.94
N ALA A 866 15.31 4.93 14.26
CA ALA A 866 14.54 6.13 13.88
C ALA A 866 14.38 6.38 12.36
N ALA A 867 14.55 5.35 11.53
CA ALA A 867 14.28 5.48 10.09
C ALA A 867 12.83 5.93 9.84
N GLY A 868 12.65 7.02 9.11
CA GLY A 868 11.31 7.56 8.83
C GLY A 868 10.57 8.11 10.06
N MET A 869 11.22 8.23 11.22
CA MET A 869 10.64 8.82 12.43
C MET A 869 10.34 10.30 12.17
N SER A 870 9.06 10.66 12.22
CA SER A 870 8.56 12.00 11.88
C SER A 870 7.87 12.70 13.04
N GLY A 871 7.75 12.05 14.20
CA GLY A 871 7.29 12.66 15.44
C GLY A 871 7.51 11.78 16.67
N GLY A 872 7.33 12.37 17.85
CA GLY A 872 7.68 11.76 19.14
C GLY A 872 9.14 11.99 19.55
N VAL A 873 9.53 11.45 20.71
CA VAL A 873 10.89 11.58 21.27
C VAL A 873 11.40 10.20 21.69
N ALA A 874 12.67 9.91 21.45
CA ALA A 874 13.32 8.75 22.03
C ALA A 874 14.56 9.14 22.84
N TYR A 875 14.81 8.42 23.94
CA TYR A 875 16.00 8.54 24.76
C TYR A 875 16.74 7.22 24.77
N VAL A 876 18.02 7.24 24.41
CA VAL A 876 18.85 6.04 24.32
C VAL A 876 20.05 6.19 25.23
N LEU A 877 20.30 5.18 26.05
CA LEU A 877 21.51 5.10 26.87
C LEU A 877 22.70 4.62 26.01
N ASP A 878 23.58 5.55 25.65
CA ASP A 878 24.74 5.34 24.76
C ASP A 878 26.03 5.23 25.58
N GLU A 879 26.28 4.05 26.15
CA GLU A 879 27.40 3.82 27.08
C GLU A 879 28.78 3.90 26.41
N ASP A 880 28.89 3.45 25.15
CA ASP A 880 30.15 3.35 24.42
C ASP A 880 30.33 4.42 23.31
N GLY A 881 29.36 5.32 23.16
CA GLY A 881 29.38 6.39 22.17
C GLY A 881 29.13 5.93 20.72
N SER A 882 28.68 4.70 20.51
CA SER A 882 28.51 4.12 19.18
C SER A 882 27.14 4.39 18.55
N PHE A 883 26.15 4.85 19.32
CA PHE A 883 24.75 4.97 18.87
C PHE A 883 24.58 5.81 17.60
N ALA A 884 25.37 6.87 17.43
CA ALA A 884 25.29 7.75 16.25
C ALA A 884 25.51 7.00 14.91
N LYS A 885 26.28 5.90 14.90
CA LYS A 885 26.51 5.07 13.70
C LYS A 885 25.34 4.13 13.40
N LEU A 886 24.49 3.88 14.38
CA LEU A 886 23.32 3.00 14.30
C LEU A 886 22.03 3.78 14.00
N CYS A 887 22.02 5.09 14.25
CA CYS A 887 20.89 5.97 14.00
C CYS A 887 20.81 6.45 12.54
N ASN A 888 19.60 6.42 11.96
CA ASN A 888 19.34 6.96 10.63
C ASN A 888 19.11 8.47 10.70
N MET A 889 20.12 9.25 10.32
CA MET A 889 20.12 10.71 10.42
C MET A 889 19.33 11.43 9.31
N ALA A 890 18.53 10.72 8.50
CA ALA A 890 17.83 11.35 7.37
C ALA A 890 16.71 12.33 7.78
N MET A 891 16.10 12.15 8.96
CA MET A 891 14.96 12.93 9.44
C MET A 891 15.07 13.38 10.91
N VAL A 892 16.08 12.91 11.63
CA VAL A 892 16.25 13.15 13.06
C VAL A 892 17.62 13.75 13.37
N GLU A 893 17.71 14.40 14.53
CA GLU A 893 18.95 14.87 15.13
C GLU A 893 19.16 14.22 16.50
N LEU A 894 20.44 14.12 16.89
CA LEU A 894 20.84 13.63 18.20
C LEU A 894 21.24 14.80 19.09
N GLU A 895 20.65 14.89 20.27
CA GLU A 895 20.91 15.93 21.26
C GLU A 895 21.45 15.30 22.56
N PRO A 896 22.42 15.94 23.26
CA PRO A 896 22.76 15.54 24.62
C PRO A 896 21.60 15.90 25.56
N VAL A 897 21.37 15.06 26.57
CA VAL A 897 20.45 15.39 27.67
C VAL A 897 21.28 16.08 28.76
N LEU A 898 21.23 17.42 28.79
CA LEU A 898 21.96 18.23 29.75
C LEU A 898 21.09 18.55 30.97
N SER A 899 21.65 18.50 32.18
CA SER A 899 20.96 19.01 33.36
C SER A 899 20.91 20.54 33.37
N GLU A 900 19.92 21.12 34.05
CA GLU A 900 19.90 22.58 34.30
C GLU A 900 21.18 23.05 35.01
N GLU A 901 21.77 22.22 35.89
CA GLU A 901 23.08 22.46 36.50
C GLU A 901 24.25 22.50 35.48
N MET A 902 24.17 21.74 34.38
CA MET A 902 25.18 21.75 33.30
C MET A 902 24.96 22.88 32.28
N ILE A 903 23.71 23.35 32.14
CA ILE A 903 23.34 24.48 31.29
C ILE A 903 23.68 25.81 31.99
N ASN A 904 23.52 25.88 33.32
CA ASN A 904 23.71 27.09 34.12
C ASN A 904 24.99 27.08 34.98
N ALA A 905 26.16 26.86 34.36
CA ALA A 905 27.44 27.22 34.98
C ALA A 905 27.67 28.75 35.09
N GLY A 906 26.73 29.58 34.62
CA GLY A 906 26.82 31.05 34.64
C GLY A 906 25.74 31.80 35.44
N THR A 907 24.68 31.15 35.90
CA THR A 907 23.56 31.85 36.55
C THR A 907 22.74 30.93 37.46
N TYR A 908 23.09 30.86 38.73
CA TYR A 908 22.16 30.43 39.79
C TYR A 908 22.51 31.10 41.13
N HIS A 909 21.79 32.20 41.40
CA HIS A 909 21.34 32.53 42.74
C HIS A 909 19.83 32.74 42.67
N GLN A 910 19.09 32.12 43.59
CA GLN A 910 17.63 32.07 43.74
C GLN A 910 16.96 31.09 42.76
N SER A 911 16.21 30.06 43.18
CA SER A 911 15.45 29.82 44.40
C SER A 911 15.28 28.32 44.62
N GLY A 912 15.36 27.87 45.87
CA GLY A 912 14.99 26.51 46.27
C GLY A 912 13.48 26.37 46.50
N ASP A 913 12.98 25.18 46.16
CA ASP A 913 11.81 24.44 46.68
C ASP A 913 11.13 23.69 45.54
N LEU A 914 11.43 22.39 45.41
CA LEU A 914 10.89 21.51 44.36
C LEU A 914 10.24 20.23 44.92
N GLU A 915 9.65 20.30 46.12
CA GLU A 915 8.87 19.18 46.69
C GLU A 915 7.36 19.48 46.83
N ALA A 916 6.86 20.63 46.37
CA ALA A 916 5.47 21.05 46.65
C ALA A 916 4.64 21.53 45.45
N HIS A 917 4.98 21.20 44.20
CA HIS A 917 4.14 21.58 43.04
C HIS A 917 3.55 20.36 42.35
N GLY A 918 2.22 20.26 42.44
CA GLY A 918 1.44 19.17 41.87
C GLY A 918 1.65 19.01 40.36
N ARG A 919 1.70 17.74 39.92
CA ARG A 919 1.63 17.26 38.53
C ARG A 919 1.90 18.35 37.48
N VAL A 920 3.15 18.82 37.39
CA VAL A 920 3.61 19.42 36.14
C VAL A 920 3.49 18.32 35.10
N ASP A 921 2.70 18.55 34.06
CA ASP A 921 2.52 17.59 32.98
C ASP A 921 3.81 17.55 32.14
N VAL A 922 4.84 16.87 32.66
CA VAL A 922 6.14 16.66 31.99
C VAL A 922 6.00 15.92 30.66
N PHE A 923 4.80 15.43 30.32
CA PHE A 923 4.49 14.81 29.04
C PHE A 923 3.91 15.81 28.02
N ALA A 924 3.45 17.00 28.46
CA ALA A 924 2.87 18.03 27.60
C ALA A 924 3.92 18.86 26.83
N ASP A 925 5.01 19.29 27.47
CA ASP A 925 6.07 20.07 26.79
C ASP A 925 7.24 19.20 26.32
N LEU A 926 7.12 18.62 25.12
CA LEU A 926 8.18 17.81 24.50
C LEU A 926 9.41 18.61 24.04
N LEU A 927 9.37 19.95 24.09
CA LEU A 927 10.52 20.81 23.79
C LEU A 927 11.40 21.07 25.03
N GLY A 928 10.90 20.78 26.24
CA GLY A 928 11.60 20.95 27.52
C GLY A 928 11.48 19.76 28.46
N SER A 929 11.97 19.93 29.69
CA SER A 929 11.86 18.95 30.81
C SER A 929 12.35 17.53 30.50
N ASP A 930 13.35 17.38 29.63
CA ASP A 930 13.88 16.07 29.23
C ASP A 930 14.38 15.26 30.45
N VAL A 931 15.08 15.91 31.38
CA VAL A 931 15.64 15.28 32.58
C VAL A 931 14.54 14.78 33.52
N GLU A 932 13.54 15.61 33.81
CA GLU A 932 12.42 15.25 34.69
C GLU A 932 11.62 14.10 34.10
N ARG A 933 11.31 14.17 32.80
CA ARG A 933 10.59 13.13 32.07
C ARG A 933 11.34 11.81 32.11
N LEU A 934 12.63 11.82 31.80
CA LEU A 934 13.47 10.63 31.82
C LEU A 934 13.51 10.03 33.24
N HIS A 935 13.70 10.86 34.27
CA HIS A 935 13.70 10.42 35.67
C HIS A 935 12.37 9.77 36.07
N VAL A 936 11.23 10.37 35.70
CA VAL A 936 9.89 9.79 35.97
C VAL A 936 9.71 8.45 35.27
N LEU A 937 10.07 8.34 34.00
CA LEU A 937 9.88 7.11 33.22
C LEU A 937 10.76 5.96 33.74
N ILE A 938 12.01 6.25 34.08
CA ILE A 938 12.93 5.25 34.67
C ILE A 938 12.47 4.87 36.08
N SER A 939 11.97 5.81 36.89
CA SER A 939 11.37 5.53 38.20
C SER A 939 10.16 4.61 38.10
N ARG A 940 9.27 4.85 37.11
CA ARG A 940 8.14 3.97 36.83
C ARG A 940 8.61 2.59 36.37
N HIS A 941 9.63 2.50 35.53
CA HIS A 941 10.19 1.23 35.11
C HIS A 941 10.79 0.43 36.27
N ALA A 942 11.55 1.08 37.15
CA ALA A 942 12.07 0.47 38.38
C ALA A 942 10.92 -0.05 39.28
N LYS A 943 9.88 0.77 39.47
CA LYS A 943 8.72 0.43 40.31
C LYS A 943 7.87 -0.70 39.73
N TYR A 944 7.49 -0.61 38.46
CA TYR A 944 6.52 -1.53 37.85
C TYR A 944 7.17 -2.83 37.40
N ALA A 945 8.35 -2.77 36.76
CA ALA A 945 9.02 -3.95 36.21
C ALA A 945 10.06 -4.56 37.18
N GLY A 946 10.36 -3.90 38.30
CA GLY A 946 11.38 -4.34 39.25
C GLY A 946 12.79 -4.32 38.63
N SER A 947 13.06 -3.38 37.73
CA SER A 947 14.34 -3.30 37.01
C SER A 947 15.47 -2.84 37.94
N LYS A 948 16.47 -3.71 38.12
CA LYS A 948 17.71 -3.39 38.84
C LYS A 948 18.52 -2.32 38.11
N ARG A 949 18.57 -2.40 36.78
CA ARG A 949 19.28 -1.45 35.93
C ARG A 949 18.70 -0.05 36.02
N ALA A 950 17.37 0.08 36.00
CA ALA A 950 16.71 1.36 36.26
C ALA A 950 17.00 1.89 37.67
N ALA A 951 16.97 1.02 38.68
CA ALA A 951 17.31 1.42 40.05
C ALA A 951 18.77 1.91 40.19
N GLU A 952 19.71 1.25 39.51
CA GLU A 952 21.12 1.66 39.46
C GLU A 952 21.32 3.01 38.76
N ILE A 953 20.64 3.23 37.63
CA ILE A 953 20.66 4.49 36.90
C ILE A 953 20.15 5.64 37.79
N LEU A 954 19.04 5.41 38.51
CA LEU A 954 18.48 6.41 39.43
C LEU A 954 19.40 6.68 40.62
N ALA A 955 20.02 5.64 41.18
CA ALA A 955 20.96 5.78 42.29
C ALA A 955 22.22 6.58 41.91
N ASN A 956 22.65 6.49 40.65
CA ASN A 956 23.87 7.13 40.14
C ASN A 956 23.56 8.16 39.04
N TRP A 957 22.44 8.88 39.18
CA TRP A 957 21.86 9.73 38.11
C TRP A 957 22.85 10.70 37.45
N LYS A 958 23.71 11.34 38.25
CA LYS A 958 24.72 12.30 37.77
C LYS A 958 25.74 11.68 36.83
N GLU A 959 26.04 10.39 36.99
CA GLU A 959 26.97 9.65 36.13
C GLU A 959 26.30 9.15 34.85
N TRP A 960 25.05 8.70 34.95
CA TRP A 960 24.32 8.10 33.82
C TRP A 960 23.68 9.13 32.90
N LEU A 961 23.21 10.27 33.42
CA LEU A 961 22.50 11.28 32.63
C LEU A 961 23.30 11.76 31.39
N PRO A 962 24.61 12.08 31.48
CA PRO A 962 25.39 12.52 30.31
C PRO A 962 25.56 11.45 29.21
N LYS A 963 25.31 10.18 29.53
CA LYS A 963 25.38 9.04 28.59
C LYS A 963 24.11 8.90 27.77
N PHE A 964 23.01 9.60 28.10
CA PHE A 964 21.80 9.58 27.29
C PHE A 964 21.93 10.44 26.03
N ARG A 965 21.29 9.98 24.95
CA ARG A 965 21.07 10.72 23.71
C ARG A 965 19.58 10.86 23.46
N LYS A 966 19.14 12.08 23.23
CA LYS A 966 17.78 12.39 22.77
C LYS A 966 17.76 12.33 21.25
N VAL A 967 16.79 11.62 20.71
CA VAL A 967 16.50 11.54 19.28
C VAL A 967 15.27 12.39 19.01
N MET A 968 15.43 13.43 18.20
CA MET A 968 14.38 14.41 17.90
C MET A 968 14.19 14.59 16.40
N PRO A 969 12.98 14.36 15.84
CA PRO A 969 12.71 14.62 14.43
C PRO A 969 12.69 16.12 14.11
N VAL A 970 13.33 16.51 13.01
CA VAL A 970 13.55 17.92 12.65
C VAL A 970 12.23 18.62 12.33
N GLU A 971 11.40 18.01 11.48
CA GLU A 971 10.08 18.54 11.09
C GLU A 971 9.11 18.60 12.28
N TYR A 972 9.20 17.62 13.17
CA TYR A 972 8.39 17.59 14.40
C TYR A 972 8.76 18.75 15.32
N ARG A 973 10.06 19.01 15.52
CA ARG A 973 10.54 20.15 16.30
C ARG A 973 10.04 21.47 15.73
N ARG A 974 10.07 21.61 14.39
CA ARG A 974 9.52 22.80 13.71
C ARG A 974 8.04 22.95 14.01
N ALA A 975 7.25 21.90 13.81
CA ALA A 975 5.81 21.92 14.02
C ALA A 975 5.44 22.24 15.48
N LEU A 976 6.14 21.67 16.48
CA LEU A 976 5.91 21.98 17.89
C LEU A 976 6.21 23.45 18.22
N ARG A 977 7.27 24.03 17.65
CA ARG A 977 7.59 25.46 17.82
C ARG A 977 6.52 26.36 17.20
N GLU A 978 6.05 26.03 16.00
CA GLU A 978 4.95 26.74 15.34
C GLU A 978 3.63 26.65 16.12
N LEU A 979 3.33 25.49 16.72
CA LEU A 979 2.16 25.33 17.58
C LEU A 979 2.28 26.16 18.86
N LYS A 980 3.47 26.16 19.50
CA LYS A 980 3.75 26.95 20.71
C LYS A 980 3.67 28.45 20.42
N SER A 981 4.14 28.92 19.27
CA SER A 981 4.04 30.34 18.89
C SER A 981 2.60 30.75 18.62
N ARG A 982 1.81 29.93 17.91
CA ARG A 982 0.38 30.20 17.66
C ARG A 982 -0.43 30.25 18.95
N ALA A 983 -0.18 29.33 19.89
CA ALA A 983 -0.83 29.34 21.20
C ALA A 983 -0.47 30.59 22.04
N ALA A 984 0.68 31.22 21.79
CA ALA A 984 1.07 32.46 22.44
C ALA A 984 0.47 33.72 21.77
N GLU A 985 0.07 33.64 20.50
CA GLU A 985 -0.56 34.72 19.73
C GLU A 985 -2.09 34.78 19.89
N GLU A 986 -2.75 33.73 20.38
CA GLU A 986 -4.18 33.77 20.72
C GLU A 986 -4.43 34.66 21.95
N PRO A 987 -5.27 35.71 21.86
CA PRO A 987 -5.56 36.56 23.00
C PRO A 987 -6.29 35.73 24.07
N LYS A 988 -5.70 35.67 25.28
CA LYS A 988 -6.35 35.07 26.45
C LYS A 988 -7.66 35.83 26.70
N ILE A 989 -8.79 35.22 26.32
CA ILE A 989 -10.11 35.71 26.68
C ILE A 989 -10.20 35.59 28.21
N ALA A 990 -10.12 36.73 28.90
CA ALA A 990 -10.36 36.81 30.32
C ALA A 990 -11.82 36.45 30.59
N ILE A 991 -12.08 35.23 31.07
CA ILE A 991 -13.36 34.88 31.65
C ILE A 991 -13.34 35.44 33.07
N GLY A 992 -13.98 36.60 33.26
CA GLY A 992 -14.15 37.22 34.57
C GLY A 992 -15.34 36.63 35.33
N ALA A 993 -15.06 36.29 36.60
CA ALA A 993 -15.90 36.07 37.80
C ALA A 993 -17.37 35.64 37.63
#